data_AF-A0A9N8HNE9-F1
#
_entry.id   AF-A0A9N8HNE9-F1
#
_cell.length_a   1.000
_cell.length_b   1.000
_cell.length_c   1.000
_cell.angle_alpha   90.00
_cell.angle_beta   90.00
_cell.angle_gamma   90.00
#
_symmetry.space_group_name_H-M   'P 1'
#
loop_
_entity.id
_entity.type
_entity.pdbx_description
1 polymer ?
#
loop_
_entity_poly.entity_id
_entity_poly.type
_entity_poly.pdbx_seq_one_letter_code
_entity_poly.pdbx_strand_id
1 'polypeptide(L)'
;MPNKSQNFGAWVLLLIVIQLTLWVRSSAAEQDGTSRTEVDDNGLHDQSAETPAAYKASDEDDDPCRSYRNCGSCTFSRYQYSQATDASTVESRPTCHWCSISSTCHSPSKQPEQYCIDRRNNNQSMEVSYQFDCPLGPVPYPDKPPELLPNWMQEFHQAGLLDHVRLTDLSLPGTHDSLTFDLSLTVSEDGMDGLQELAKLLHTLSGGKIKILPGELEEFFRMQAKTQQLTVTQQLDNGVRFLDFRIMWEPDKKAWYSIHFMQSKHPAEEYLRQIRKWLDEHPQEVLVIWLSKHGSTSATGQDQYPGVSPGQKEQFWNKYTSIFSGLMQATNETSIFETPVAELIGRNHRLVTFASDYQEFAQSSPLAMDAAQIQNSFDGGDGVFEEANVLQQHLDYFRNASINNARINDQHGFTLLAMNTASPSWQVISAAKHQFLHWLKGDMKLHNNKHLRLPQSMVKESTMLEEQTQAAPLESNLFHSCSSHIKIPGIDHWCPQNLFDISQLASFYNQIAIEVAYHHSSKDAKSHGVPSAFPNAFYIDVLDYDGTIRVGPQLMDGSDRGDMNNPDTLPTKQAKYGLVDTVLAYNAGTACNKEDKIHSGCKALLDRLAKRRSKYPLRRWKEPRLGRHDDWPISGSDASNPGNLLREGRSMQRN
;
A
#
# COMPACT_ATOMS: atom_id res chain seq x y z
N MET A 1 34.02 35.87 9.00
CA MET A 1 33.57 34.46 9.16
C MET A 1 32.41 34.26 8.18
N PRO A 2 32.56 33.48 7.09
CA PRO A 2 31.45 33.22 6.17
C PRO A 2 30.50 32.17 6.75
N ASN A 3 29.23 32.23 6.34
CA ASN A 3 28.08 31.44 6.77
C ASN A 3 28.35 29.92 6.83
N LYS A 4 28.49 29.37 8.05
CA LYS A 4 28.53 27.92 8.29
C LYS A 4 27.16 27.23 8.19
N SER A 5 26.04 27.98 8.20
CA SER A 5 24.69 27.41 8.16
C SER A 5 24.29 26.86 6.78
N GLN A 6 24.82 27.40 5.68
CA GLN A 6 24.45 26.95 4.32
C GLN A 6 25.10 25.62 3.91
N ASN A 7 26.27 25.29 4.48
CA ASN A 7 26.92 24.00 4.21
C ASN A 7 26.42 22.86 5.12
N PHE A 8 25.85 23.18 6.29
CA PHE A 8 25.34 22.15 7.21
C PHE A 8 24.20 21.35 6.58
N GLY A 9 23.27 22.01 5.89
CA GLY A 9 22.18 21.34 5.17
C GLY A 9 22.67 20.39 4.07
N ALA A 10 23.69 20.78 3.31
CA ALA A 10 24.27 19.95 2.25
C ALA A 10 25.05 18.74 2.81
N TRP A 11 25.78 18.90 3.91
CA TRP A 11 26.48 17.80 4.59
C TRP A 11 25.52 16.84 5.28
N VAL A 12 24.47 17.36 5.92
CA VAL A 12 23.39 16.55 6.51
C VAL A 12 22.64 15.80 5.41
N LEU A 13 22.31 16.44 4.29
CA LEU A 13 21.67 15.78 3.15
C LEU A 13 22.58 14.69 2.55
N LEU A 14 23.88 14.96 2.38
CA LEU A 14 24.82 13.98 1.88
C LEU A 14 24.96 12.77 2.83
N LEU A 15 25.03 13.01 4.14
CA LEU A 15 25.06 11.94 5.15
C LEU A 15 23.74 11.17 5.21
N ILE A 16 22.61 11.85 5.10
CA ILE A 16 21.27 11.26 5.05
C ILE A 16 21.12 10.42 3.78
N VAL A 17 21.55 10.90 2.62
CA VAL A 17 21.52 10.14 1.35
C VAL A 17 22.45 8.93 1.41
N ILE A 18 23.66 9.08 1.95
CA ILE A 18 24.60 7.96 2.17
C ILE A 18 24.02 6.93 3.13
N GLN A 19 23.29 7.35 4.16
CA GLN A 19 22.72 6.42 5.14
C GLN A 19 21.37 5.83 4.70
N LEU A 20 20.54 6.55 3.95
CA LEU A 20 19.37 5.98 3.26
C LEU A 20 19.79 4.89 2.27
N THR A 21 20.96 5.03 1.65
CA THR A 21 21.57 3.99 0.82
C THR A 21 21.86 2.72 1.62
N LEU A 22 22.20 2.84 2.91
CA LEU A 22 22.44 1.71 3.81
C LEU A 22 21.13 1.08 4.30
N TRP A 23 20.09 1.89 4.56
CA TRP A 23 18.75 1.40 4.93
C TRP A 23 18.12 0.54 3.83
N VAL A 24 18.12 1.00 2.59
CA VAL A 24 17.54 0.20 1.51
C VAL A 24 18.26 -1.15 1.33
N ARG A 25 19.54 -1.23 1.70
CA ARG A 25 20.27 -2.51 1.70
C ARG A 25 19.86 -3.45 2.84
N SER A 26 19.42 -2.95 4.00
CA SER A 26 18.93 -3.81 5.08
C SER A 26 17.53 -4.33 4.80
N SER A 27 16.62 -3.51 4.28
CA SER A 27 15.24 -3.93 3.92
C SER A 27 15.18 -5.04 2.85
N ALA A 28 16.20 -5.14 1.99
CA ALA A 28 16.31 -6.23 1.01
C ALA A 28 17.01 -7.49 1.56
N ALA A 29 17.81 -7.38 2.63
CA ALA A 29 18.62 -8.47 3.16
C ALA A 29 17.92 -9.33 4.22
N GLU A 30 16.85 -8.83 4.85
CA GLU A 30 16.17 -9.50 5.97
C GLU A 30 15.00 -10.41 5.59
N GLN A 31 14.68 -10.54 4.30
CA GLN A 31 13.60 -11.44 3.86
C GLN A 31 14.06 -12.88 3.58
N ASP A 32 15.34 -13.19 3.77
CA ASP A 32 15.94 -14.50 3.54
C ASP A 32 16.25 -15.21 4.88
N GLY A 33 15.21 -15.45 5.66
CA GLY A 33 15.29 -16.00 7.03
C GLY A 33 15.03 -17.51 7.13
N THR A 34 15.71 -18.36 6.36
CA THR A 34 15.69 -19.82 6.63
C THR A 34 16.88 -20.24 7.49
N SER A 35 16.72 -20.23 8.81
CA SER A 35 17.61 -20.97 9.73
C SER A 35 16.80 -21.98 10.54
N ARG A 36 16.99 -23.27 10.21
CA ARG A 36 16.53 -24.43 10.98
C ARG A 36 17.26 -24.50 12.33
N THR A 37 16.51 -24.54 13.42
CA THR A 37 17.00 -25.06 14.71
C THR A 37 15.95 -25.96 15.34
N GLU A 38 16.38 -27.19 15.65
CA GLU A 38 15.68 -28.22 16.43
C GLU A 38 15.48 -27.77 17.88
N VAL A 39 14.33 -28.10 18.48
CA VAL A 39 14.07 -27.95 19.92
C VAL A 39 13.47 -29.25 20.45
N ASP A 40 14.09 -29.79 21.49
CA ASP A 40 13.56 -30.85 22.36
C ASP A 40 12.85 -30.23 23.59
N ASP A 41 11.61 -30.67 23.85
CA ASP A 41 10.96 -31.11 25.11
C ASP A 41 11.66 -30.80 26.47
N ASN A 42 11.02 -30.52 27.62
CA ASN A 42 9.71 -30.85 28.21
C ASN A 42 9.56 -30.07 29.55
N GLY A 43 8.34 -29.85 30.07
CA GLY A 43 8.17 -29.59 31.52
C GLY A 43 6.88 -28.89 32.00
N LEU A 44 5.89 -29.69 32.40
CA LEU A 44 4.61 -29.33 33.05
C LEU A 44 4.74 -28.78 34.48
N HIS A 45 3.83 -27.88 34.89
CA HIS A 45 3.03 -28.00 36.14
C HIS A 45 1.89 -26.98 36.23
N ASP A 46 1.00 -27.20 37.20
CA ASP A 46 -0.46 -27.18 37.10
C ASP A 46 -1.11 -26.31 38.20
N GLN A 47 -2.38 -25.91 37.95
CA GLN A 47 -3.46 -25.53 38.88
C GLN A 47 -3.35 -24.29 39.80
N SER A 48 -4.27 -23.32 39.65
CA SER A 48 -5.61 -23.32 40.30
C SER A 48 -6.27 -21.93 40.29
N ALA A 49 -7.60 -21.95 40.33
CA ALA A 49 -8.54 -20.87 40.09
C ALA A 49 -8.91 -20.07 41.36
N GLU A 50 -9.37 -18.82 41.18
CA GLU A 50 -10.37 -18.19 42.06
C GLU A 50 -11.01 -16.94 41.39
N THR A 51 -12.34 -16.92 41.32
CA THR A 51 -13.24 -15.76 41.13
C THR A 51 -14.43 -15.99 42.10
N PRO A 52 -15.38 -15.06 42.34
CA PRO A 52 -15.55 -13.70 41.81
C PRO A 52 -15.90 -12.64 42.89
N ALA A 53 -15.89 -11.35 42.53
CA ALA A 53 -16.70 -10.36 43.24
C ALA A 53 -17.25 -9.29 42.29
N ALA A 54 -18.57 -9.16 42.32
CA ALA A 54 -19.39 -8.24 41.55
C ALA A 54 -19.19 -6.79 41.95
N TYR A 55 -19.30 -5.87 40.98
CA TYR A 55 -19.65 -4.47 41.27
C TYR A 55 -20.75 -3.97 40.33
N LYS A 56 -21.69 -3.28 40.97
CA LYS A 56 -22.95 -2.78 40.41
C LYS A 56 -22.75 -1.53 39.56
N ALA A 57 -23.69 -1.39 38.63
CA ALA A 57 -23.98 -0.23 37.80
C ALA A 57 -24.26 1.05 38.61
N SER A 58 -23.89 2.18 38.01
CA SER A 58 -24.57 3.46 38.18
C SER A 58 -24.54 4.22 36.85
N ASP A 59 -25.72 4.71 36.51
CA ASP A 59 -26.03 5.62 35.42
C ASP A 59 -25.21 6.91 35.49
N GLU A 60 -24.91 7.51 34.33
CA GLU A 60 -25.11 8.94 34.10
C GLU A 60 -24.96 9.28 32.60
N ASP A 61 -26.00 9.92 32.09
CA ASP A 61 -26.15 10.55 30.79
C ASP A 61 -25.13 11.67 30.56
N ASP A 62 -24.61 11.78 29.33
CA ASP A 62 -24.58 13.03 28.55
C ASP A 62 -23.91 12.77 27.18
N ASP A 63 -24.72 12.75 26.11
CA ASP A 63 -24.33 12.62 24.70
C ASP A 63 -24.43 14.00 24.00
N PRO A 64 -23.30 14.70 23.74
CA PRO A 64 -23.31 15.93 22.95
C PRO A 64 -23.05 15.71 21.45
N CYS A 65 -23.05 14.48 20.92
CA CYS A 65 -22.63 14.18 19.55
C CYS A 65 -23.79 14.03 18.55
N ARG A 66 -24.91 14.71 18.78
CA ARG A 66 -26.08 14.72 17.89
C ARG A 66 -26.16 15.95 16.97
N SER A 67 -25.10 16.34 16.24
CA SER A 67 -25.27 17.40 15.22
C SER A 67 -24.20 17.55 14.12
N TYR A 68 -23.70 16.51 13.44
CA TYR A 68 -22.97 16.72 12.18
C TYR A 68 -23.29 15.65 11.13
N ARG A 69 -24.48 15.75 10.54
CA ARG A 69 -24.82 15.15 9.24
C ARG A 69 -24.87 16.28 8.22
N ASN A 70 -23.95 16.26 7.25
CA ASN A 70 -24.02 16.83 5.89
C ASN A 70 -22.65 17.39 5.46
N CYS A 71 -21.81 16.56 4.84
CA CYS A 71 -20.83 17.04 3.86
C CYS A 71 -21.39 16.67 2.48
N GLY A 72 -21.78 17.70 1.73
CA GLY A 72 -22.60 17.59 0.53
C GLY A 72 -21.84 17.10 -0.71
N SER A 73 -22.59 16.34 -1.51
CA SER A 73 -22.30 15.89 -2.87
C SER A 73 -21.95 17.03 -3.84
N CYS A 74 -20.93 16.82 -4.68
CA CYS A 74 -20.72 17.61 -5.89
C CYS A 74 -21.71 17.16 -6.99
N THR A 75 -22.82 17.88 -7.20
CA THR A 75 -23.75 17.60 -8.31
C THR A 75 -23.25 18.18 -9.63
N PHE A 76 -23.00 17.32 -10.62
CA PHE A 76 -22.90 17.73 -12.03
C PHE A 76 -24.29 17.78 -12.66
N SER A 77 -24.71 18.95 -13.15
CA SER A 77 -25.88 19.05 -14.03
C SER A 77 -25.44 18.92 -15.50
N ARG A 78 -26.11 18.02 -16.23
CA ARG A 78 -25.94 17.80 -17.67
C ARG A 78 -27.00 18.63 -18.39
N TYR A 79 -26.61 19.55 -19.28
CA TYR A 79 -27.58 20.23 -20.14
C TYR A 79 -27.34 19.94 -21.63
N GLN A 80 -28.42 19.53 -22.28
CA GLN A 80 -28.57 19.37 -23.73
C GLN A 80 -28.61 20.74 -24.41
N TYR A 81 -28.03 20.82 -25.60
CA TYR A 81 -28.04 21.99 -26.48
C TYR A 81 -29.44 22.23 -27.07
N SER A 82 -30.01 23.42 -26.88
CA SER A 82 -30.92 24.04 -27.85
C SER A 82 -30.61 25.52 -27.98
N GLN A 83 -30.50 25.98 -29.22
CA GLN A 83 -30.10 27.32 -29.62
C GLN A 83 -31.08 28.40 -29.14
N ALA A 84 -30.56 29.47 -28.53
CA ALA A 84 -31.19 30.78 -28.53
C ALA A 84 -30.12 31.87 -28.35
N THR A 85 -30.23 32.88 -29.20
CA THR A 85 -29.39 34.06 -29.37
C THR A 85 -29.71 35.11 -28.30
N ASP A 86 -28.75 35.46 -27.42
CA ASP A 86 -28.37 36.86 -27.16
C ASP A 86 -27.23 36.98 -26.14
N ALA A 87 -26.55 38.12 -26.20
CA ALA A 87 -25.25 38.41 -25.60
C ALA A 87 -25.27 38.65 -24.07
N SER A 88 -24.54 37.82 -23.32
CA SER A 88 -23.67 38.22 -22.20
C SER A 88 -22.92 36.98 -21.67
N THR A 89 -21.66 36.82 -22.04
CA THR A 89 -20.82 35.70 -21.58
C THR A 89 -20.30 35.96 -20.17
N VAL A 90 -20.96 35.39 -19.17
CA VAL A 90 -20.36 35.10 -17.86
C VAL A 90 -19.96 33.63 -17.87
N GLU A 91 -18.65 33.37 -17.99
CA GLU A 91 -18.08 32.03 -17.82
C GLU A 91 -18.22 31.61 -16.33
N SER A 92 -19.20 30.75 -16.02
CA SER A 92 -19.25 30.08 -14.71
C SER A 92 -18.43 28.79 -14.77
N ARG A 93 -17.20 28.83 -14.24
CA ARG A 93 -16.36 27.63 -14.00
C ARG A 93 -16.62 27.05 -12.60
N PRO A 94 -16.48 25.73 -12.39
CA PRO A 94 -16.72 25.11 -11.09
C PRO A 94 -15.72 25.64 -10.07
N THR A 95 -16.23 26.19 -8.96
CA THR A 95 -15.44 26.64 -7.82
C THR A 95 -15.33 25.52 -6.79
N CYS A 96 -14.11 25.08 -6.47
CA CYS A 96 -13.88 24.23 -5.30
C CYS A 96 -13.98 25.10 -4.03
N HIS A 97 -14.85 24.73 -3.11
CA HIS A 97 -14.85 25.26 -1.75
C HIS A 97 -14.03 24.34 -0.85
N TRP A 98 -13.04 24.90 -0.16
CA TRP A 98 -12.36 24.25 0.96
C TRP A 98 -12.94 24.76 2.28
N CYS A 99 -13.14 23.85 3.23
CA CYS A 99 -13.44 24.20 4.62
C CYS A 99 -12.15 24.14 5.43
N SER A 100 -11.83 25.24 6.13
CA SER A 100 -10.90 25.23 7.26
C SER A 100 -11.69 24.97 8.54
N ILE A 101 -11.05 24.34 9.52
CA ILE A 101 -11.61 24.04 10.86
C ILE A 101 -11.86 25.34 11.67
N SER A 102 -11.47 26.51 11.15
CA SER A 102 -11.88 27.82 11.69
C SER A 102 -12.98 28.47 10.84
N SER A 103 -14.11 28.75 11.48
CA SER A 103 -15.42 29.13 10.94
C SER A 103 -15.54 30.49 10.25
N THR A 104 -14.80 30.80 9.16
CA THR A 104 -15.10 31.99 8.33
C THR A 104 -14.80 31.78 6.84
N CYS A 105 -15.83 31.90 5.98
CA CYS A 105 -15.70 31.93 4.53
C CYS A 105 -15.19 33.31 4.05
N HIS A 106 -14.26 33.33 3.08
CA HIS A 106 -13.82 34.56 2.41
C HIS A 106 -14.24 34.58 0.92
N SER A 107 -14.56 35.79 0.44
CA SER A 107 -15.15 36.11 -0.88
C SER A 107 -14.18 35.89 -2.06
N PRO A 108 -14.68 35.50 -3.26
CA PRO A 108 -13.83 35.19 -4.41
C PRO A 108 -13.47 36.45 -5.19
N SER A 109 -12.30 37.03 -4.94
CA SER A 109 -11.69 37.97 -5.89
C SER A 109 -10.17 37.95 -5.78
N LYS A 110 -9.55 36.94 -6.40
CA LYS A 110 -8.21 36.96 -7.01
C LYS A 110 -7.91 35.58 -7.61
N GLN A 111 -7.24 35.57 -8.76
CA GLN A 111 -6.88 34.40 -9.56
C GLN A 111 -5.98 33.42 -8.77
N PRO A 112 -5.90 32.12 -9.16
CA PRO A 112 -5.00 31.17 -8.51
C PRO A 112 -3.57 31.44 -8.98
N GLU A 113 -2.86 32.30 -8.26
CA GLU A 113 -1.40 32.17 -8.19
C GLU A 113 -1.10 30.90 -7.39
N GLN A 114 -0.35 29.97 -8.00
CA GLN A 114 0.44 29.00 -7.26
C GLN A 114 1.17 29.73 -6.11
N TYR A 115 1.37 29.05 -4.97
CA TYR A 115 1.88 29.55 -3.68
C TYR A 115 0.80 30.01 -2.68
N CYS A 116 0.33 29.07 -1.85
CA CYS A 116 -0.18 29.40 -0.53
C CYS A 116 1.01 29.67 0.42
N ILE A 117 1.47 30.91 0.48
CA ILE A 117 2.25 31.41 1.62
C ILE A 117 1.54 32.67 2.12
N ASP A 118 0.75 32.56 3.19
CA ASP A 118 0.23 33.74 3.87
C ASP A 118 1.34 34.37 4.72
N ARG A 119 1.96 35.42 4.17
CA ARG A 119 2.94 36.26 4.88
C ARG A 119 2.24 37.46 5.53
N ARG A 120 1.34 37.25 6.48
CA ARG A 120 0.90 38.33 7.37
C ARG A 120 0.77 37.90 8.83
N ASN A 121 1.75 38.38 9.61
CA ASN A 121 1.75 38.69 11.04
C ASN A 121 2.12 37.58 12.06
N ASN A 122 3.33 37.74 12.60
CA ASN A 122 3.82 37.51 13.97
C ASN A 122 3.60 36.16 14.69
N ASN A 123 4.72 35.45 14.86
CA ASN A 123 5.04 34.52 15.97
C ASN A 123 4.19 33.26 16.20
N GLN A 124 3.30 32.88 15.28
CA GLN A 124 2.76 31.53 15.28
C GLN A 124 3.57 30.66 14.30
N SER A 125 3.96 29.48 14.77
CA SER A 125 4.60 28.44 13.96
C SER A 125 3.81 28.26 12.68
N MET A 126 4.44 28.53 11.53
CA MET A 126 3.85 28.25 10.22
C MET A 126 3.54 26.76 10.14
N GLU A 127 2.27 26.41 10.24
CA GLU A 127 1.79 25.11 9.80
C GLU A 127 1.86 25.15 8.27
N VAL A 128 2.95 24.61 7.72
CA VAL A 128 3.08 24.43 6.28
C VAL A 128 2.09 23.34 5.89
N SER A 129 0.89 23.72 5.45
CA SER A 129 -0.02 22.75 4.84
C SER A 129 0.54 22.40 3.47
N TYR A 130 1.11 21.21 3.33
CA TYR A 130 1.64 20.76 2.04
C TYR A 130 0.46 20.54 1.09
N GLN A 131 0.60 20.99 -0.16
CA GLN A 131 -0.40 20.83 -1.22
C GLN A 131 -0.68 19.35 -1.56
N PHE A 132 0.06 18.42 -0.95
CA PHE A 132 -0.01 16.97 -1.08
C PHE A 132 -0.79 16.29 0.06
N ASP A 133 -1.36 17.06 1.00
CA ASP A 133 -2.38 16.57 1.93
C ASP A 133 -3.75 16.36 1.27
N CYS A 134 -3.87 16.53 -0.06
CA CYS A 134 -5.00 16.00 -0.80
C CYS A 134 -4.99 14.47 -0.66
N PRO A 135 -5.93 13.89 0.13
CA PRO A 135 -6.10 12.46 0.13
C PRO A 135 -6.67 12.14 -1.25
N LEU A 136 -5.97 11.27 -1.97
CA LEU A 136 -6.26 10.85 -3.33
C LEU A 136 -5.76 11.88 -4.35
N GLY A 137 -5.21 11.39 -5.46
CA GLY A 137 -5.06 12.19 -6.67
C GLY A 137 -6.39 12.82 -7.10
N PRO A 138 -6.45 13.47 -8.27
CA PRO A 138 -7.53 14.39 -8.68
C PRO A 138 -8.95 13.78 -8.75
N VAL A 139 -9.14 12.51 -8.42
CA VAL A 139 -10.44 11.84 -8.33
C VAL A 139 -10.69 11.41 -6.88
N PRO A 140 -11.66 12.04 -6.17
CA PRO A 140 -12.06 11.61 -4.84
C PRO A 140 -12.64 10.18 -4.89
N TYR A 141 -12.53 9.47 -3.78
CA TYR A 141 -13.09 8.13 -3.64
C TYR A 141 -14.61 8.24 -3.82
N PRO A 142 -15.24 7.40 -4.65
CA PRO A 142 -16.67 7.48 -4.89
C PRO A 142 -17.48 7.39 -3.60
N ASP A 143 -18.57 8.17 -3.49
CA ASP A 143 -19.42 8.19 -2.29
C ASP A 143 -19.99 6.82 -1.90
N LYS A 144 -20.02 5.87 -2.84
CA LYS A 144 -20.52 4.52 -2.62
C LYS A 144 -19.42 3.49 -2.95
N PRO A 145 -19.20 2.50 -2.07
CA PRO A 145 -18.30 1.42 -2.38
C PRO A 145 -18.87 0.54 -3.51
N PRO A 146 -18.04 -0.31 -4.14
CA PRO A 146 -18.49 -1.29 -5.11
C PRO A 146 -19.58 -2.19 -4.50
N GLU A 147 -20.65 -2.51 -5.23
CA GLU A 147 -21.80 -3.22 -4.63
C GLU A 147 -21.47 -4.64 -4.12
N LEU A 148 -20.61 -5.39 -4.82
CA LEU A 148 -20.28 -6.78 -4.47
C LEU A 148 -19.16 -6.88 -3.42
N LEU A 149 -18.13 -6.02 -3.54
CA LEU A 149 -16.84 -6.26 -2.89
C LEU A 149 -16.81 -6.10 -1.36
N PRO A 150 -17.55 -5.17 -0.73
CA PRO A 150 -17.60 -5.08 0.73
C PRO A 150 -18.21 -6.32 1.38
N ASN A 151 -19.09 -7.04 0.68
CA ASN A 151 -19.86 -8.18 1.21
C ASN A 151 -19.66 -9.45 0.36
N TRP A 152 -18.46 -9.68 -0.19
CA TRP A 152 -18.28 -10.79 -1.13
C TRP A 152 -18.36 -12.16 -0.43
N MET A 153 -17.91 -12.29 0.83
CA MET A 153 -18.04 -13.56 1.56
C MET A 153 -19.50 -13.84 1.90
N GLN A 154 -20.29 -12.82 2.23
CA GLN A 154 -21.76 -12.95 2.36
C GLN A 154 -22.38 -13.53 1.08
N GLU A 155 -22.02 -13.00 -0.08
CA GLU A 155 -22.55 -13.45 -1.38
C GLU A 155 -22.15 -14.91 -1.67
N PHE A 156 -20.94 -15.31 -1.27
CA PHE A 156 -20.47 -16.69 -1.36
C PHE A 156 -21.23 -17.60 -0.40
N HIS A 157 -21.49 -17.15 0.83
CA HIS A 157 -22.29 -17.87 1.81
C HIS A 157 -23.72 -18.10 1.30
N GLN A 158 -24.36 -17.05 0.76
CA GLN A 158 -25.70 -17.15 0.17
C GLN A 158 -25.76 -18.08 -1.05
N ALA A 159 -24.66 -18.20 -1.79
CA ALA A 159 -24.51 -19.15 -2.88
C ALA A 159 -24.24 -20.60 -2.41
N GLY A 160 -24.09 -20.83 -1.10
CA GLY A 160 -23.77 -22.13 -0.50
C GLY A 160 -22.30 -22.53 -0.61
N LEU A 161 -21.41 -21.59 -0.96
CA LEU A 161 -20.00 -21.90 -1.22
C LEU A 161 -19.15 -22.05 0.03
N LEU A 162 -19.58 -21.47 1.15
CA LEU A 162 -18.77 -21.43 2.38
C LEU A 162 -19.05 -22.58 3.35
N ASP A 163 -20.03 -23.44 3.03
CA ASP A 163 -20.49 -24.52 3.92
C ASP A 163 -19.45 -25.64 4.06
N HIS A 164 -18.59 -25.80 3.06
CA HIS A 164 -17.57 -26.86 2.97
C HIS A 164 -16.18 -26.35 2.59
N VAL A 165 -16.01 -25.03 2.53
CA VAL A 165 -14.75 -24.39 2.16
C VAL A 165 -14.12 -23.83 3.43
N ARG A 166 -12.87 -24.18 3.70
CA ARG A 166 -12.08 -23.63 4.80
C ARG A 166 -11.48 -22.29 4.40
N LEU A 167 -11.03 -21.49 5.36
CA LEU A 167 -10.40 -20.21 5.03
C LEU A 167 -9.13 -20.42 4.19
N THR A 168 -8.37 -21.49 4.43
CA THR A 168 -7.17 -21.85 3.65
C THR A 168 -7.46 -22.54 2.32
N ASP A 169 -8.72 -22.81 1.98
CA ASP A 169 -9.12 -23.21 0.63
C ASP A 169 -9.39 -21.99 -0.28
N LEU A 170 -9.50 -20.80 0.30
CA LEU A 170 -9.68 -19.54 -0.40
C LEU A 170 -8.33 -18.86 -0.62
N SER A 171 -8.26 -18.02 -1.64
CA SER A 171 -7.23 -17.00 -1.79
C SER A 171 -7.79 -15.64 -1.39
N LEU A 172 -7.18 -14.99 -0.41
CA LEU A 172 -7.61 -13.69 0.08
C LEU A 172 -6.85 -12.57 -0.63
N PRO A 173 -7.55 -11.60 -1.27
CA PRO A 173 -6.92 -10.38 -1.72
C PRO A 173 -6.37 -9.61 -0.52
N GLY A 174 -5.09 -9.24 -0.57
CA GLY A 174 -4.40 -8.53 0.49
C GLY A 174 -3.75 -7.21 0.08
N THR A 175 -3.38 -6.40 1.06
CA THR A 175 -2.61 -5.17 0.86
C THR A 175 -1.31 -5.20 1.66
N HIS A 176 -0.21 -4.91 0.98
CA HIS A 176 1.11 -4.73 1.59
C HIS A 176 1.11 -3.44 2.41
N ASP A 177 1.70 -3.44 3.60
CA ASP A 177 1.91 -2.21 4.37
C ASP A 177 0.62 -1.37 4.45
N SER A 178 -0.45 -2.00 4.90
CA SER A 178 -1.84 -1.59 4.60
C SER A 178 -2.17 -0.16 5.04
N LEU A 179 -1.48 0.35 6.06
CA LEU A 179 -1.76 1.65 6.67
C LEU A 179 -0.90 2.80 6.14
N THR A 180 -0.06 2.57 5.12
CA THR A 180 0.80 3.64 4.58
C THR A 180 0.03 4.75 3.87
N PHE A 181 -1.27 4.61 3.66
CA PHE A 181 -2.12 5.69 3.15
C PHE A 181 -2.08 6.93 4.05
N ASP A 182 -1.86 6.75 5.36
CA ASP A 182 -1.88 7.81 6.39
C ASP A 182 -0.49 8.07 7.00
N LEU A 183 0.59 7.86 6.25
CA LEU A 183 1.93 8.24 6.74
C LEU A 183 2.02 9.75 7.05
N SER A 184 2.66 10.07 8.17
CA SER A 184 3.01 11.44 8.56
C SER A 184 4.35 11.86 7.96
N LEU A 185 4.76 13.10 8.23
CA LEU A 185 6.11 13.59 7.93
C LEU A 185 7.13 13.25 9.03
N THR A 186 6.77 12.40 10.00
CA THR A 186 7.69 11.98 11.06
C THR A 186 8.27 10.61 10.75
N VAL A 187 9.60 10.51 10.75
CA VAL A 187 10.31 9.21 10.71
C VAL A 187 10.01 8.47 12.03
N SER A 188 9.66 7.18 11.97
CA SER A 188 9.48 6.37 13.19
C SER A 188 10.82 6.21 13.91
N GLU A 189 10.85 6.25 15.25
CA GLU A 189 12.10 6.06 16.01
C GLU A 189 12.81 4.73 15.69
N ASP A 190 12.07 3.74 15.17
CA ASP A 190 12.60 2.44 14.78
C ASP A 190 12.19 2.02 13.35
N GLY A 191 11.97 3.03 12.50
CA GLY A 191 11.60 2.85 11.09
C GLY A 191 12.73 2.36 10.19
N MET A 192 13.96 2.22 10.71
CA MET A 192 15.14 1.79 9.93
C MET A 192 15.85 0.63 10.61
N ASP A 193 15.68 -0.58 10.06
CA ASP A 193 16.33 -1.77 10.59
C ASP A 193 17.85 -1.69 10.45
N GLY A 194 18.54 -2.07 11.52
CA GLY A 194 19.99 -2.00 11.67
C GLY A 194 20.57 -0.58 11.83
N LEU A 195 19.73 0.47 11.82
CA LEU A 195 20.15 1.88 11.87
C LEU A 195 19.36 2.69 12.92
N GLN A 196 19.10 2.10 14.08
CA GLN A 196 18.21 2.65 15.10
C GLN A 196 18.62 4.05 15.60
N GLU A 197 19.92 4.30 15.79
CA GLU A 197 20.40 5.61 16.24
C GLU A 197 20.20 6.71 15.18
N LEU A 198 20.26 6.34 13.90
CA LEU A 198 19.93 7.26 12.82
C LEU A 198 18.42 7.49 12.75
N ALA A 199 17.60 6.45 12.91
CA ALA A 199 16.14 6.58 12.95
C ALA A 199 15.71 7.52 14.08
N LYS A 200 16.25 7.38 15.29
CA LYS A 200 16.02 8.30 16.42
C LYS A 200 16.44 9.74 16.12
N LEU A 201 17.59 9.93 15.46
CA LEU A 201 18.04 11.25 15.03
C LEU A 201 17.04 11.85 14.04
N LEU A 202 16.68 11.12 12.98
CA LEU A 202 15.75 11.57 11.96
C LEU A 202 14.35 11.82 12.52
N HIS A 203 13.87 10.98 13.44
CA HIS A 203 12.63 11.19 14.18
C HIS A 203 12.65 12.54 14.90
N THR A 204 13.71 12.80 15.69
CA THR A 204 13.89 14.06 16.43
C THR A 204 13.87 15.28 15.51
N LEU A 205 14.41 15.15 14.28
CA LEU A 205 14.55 16.22 13.30
C LEU A 205 13.28 16.46 12.46
N SER A 206 12.54 15.40 12.11
CA SER A 206 11.40 15.40 11.16
C SER A 206 10.05 15.69 11.80
N GLY A 207 9.83 15.27 13.04
CA GLY A 207 8.53 15.47 13.70
C GLY A 207 8.52 15.33 15.21
N GLY A 208 9.64 14.89 15.79
CA GLY A 208 9.84 14.82 17.24
C GLY A 208 10.15 16.19 17.85
N LYS A 209 11.12 16.24 18.77
CA LYS A 209 11.33 17.40 19.67
C LYS A 209 11.79 18.68 18.98
N ILE A 210 12.53 18.60 17.87
CA ILE A 210 13.27 19.74 17.30
C ILE A 210 12.58 20.31 16.05
N LYS A 211 11.99 19.46 15.19
CA LYS A 211 11.24 19.86 13.97
C LYS A 211 11.95 20.93 13.13
N ILE A 212 13.19 20.64 12.69
CA ILE A 212 13.99 21.60 11.90
C ILE A 212 14.06 21.27 10.42
N LEU A 213 13.57 20.09 10.02
CA LEU A 213 13.56 19.75 8.61
C LEU A 213 12.45 20.55 7.88
N PRO A 214 12.70 20.95 6.62
CA PRO A 214 11.83 21.88 5.89
C PRO A 214 10.57 21.22 5.31
N GLY A 215 10.26 19.98 5.69
CA GLY A 215 9.19 19.12 5.18
C GLY A 215 9.39 18.56 3.77
N GLU A 216 10.19 19.20 2.90
CA GLU A 216 10.50 18.65 1.57
C GLU A 216 11.26 17.31 1.62
N LEU A 217 12.13 17.14 2.63
CA LEU A 217 12.91 15.92 2.81
C LEU A 217 12.04 14.79 3.39
N GLU A 218 11.21 15.14 4.35
CA GLU A 218 10.24 14.24 4.99
C GLU A 218 9.18 13.79 4.00
N GLU A 219 8.76 14.69 3.11
CA GLU A 219 7.85 14.35 2.02
C GLU A 219 8.50 13.38 1.04
N PHE A 220 9.77 13.61 0.68
CA PHE A 220 10.51 12.67 -0.14
C PHE A 220 10.55 11.27 0.50
N PHE A 221 10.85 11.19 1.80
CA PHE A 221 10.84 9.93 2.56
C PHE A 221 9.47 9.26 2.55
N ARG A 222 8.42 10.03 2.83
CA ARG A 222 7.04 9.56 2.81
C ARG A 222 6.66 8.98 1.46
N MET A 223 7.09 9.60 0.36
CA MET A 223 6.84 9.10 -1.00
C MET A 223 7.62 7.83 -1.34
N GLN A 224 8.79 7.60 -0.73
CA GLN A 224 9.50 6.31 -0.87
C GLN A 224 8.89 5.19 -0.01
N ALA A 225 8.08 5.53 1.00
CA ALA A 225 7.45 4.58 1.90
C ALA A 225 5.97 4.28 1.57
N LYS A 226 5.32 5.07 0.71
CA LYS A 226 3.88 4.91 0.51
C LYS A 226 3.56 3.75 -0.44
N THR A 227 2.81 2.76 0.07
CA THR A 227 2.36 1.56 -0.70
C THR A 227 0.86 1.59 -0.99
N GLN A 228 0.08 2.26 -0.16
CA GLN A 228 -1.38 2.38 -0.31
C GLN A 228 -1.82 3.83 -0.38
N GLN A 229 -2.91 4.08 -1.10
CA GLN A 229 -3.56 5.39 -1.18
C GLN A 229 -5.00 5.37 -0.63
N LEU A 230 -5.64 4.20 -0.63
CA LEU A 230 -6.96 3.99 -0.04
C LEU A 230 -6.85 3.88 1.48
N THR A 231 -7.81 4.44 2.21
CA THR A 231 -7.93 4.21 3.66
C THR A 231 -8.21 2.73 3.97
N VAL A 232 -8.00 2.29 5.21
CA VAL A 232 -8.20 0.89 5.58
C VAL A 232 -9.63 0.40 5.30
N THR A 233 -10.65 1.22 5.59
CA THR A 233 -12.05 0.87 5.28
C THR A 233 -12.31 0.86 3.78
N GLN A 234 -11.72 1.78 3.02
CA GLN A 234 -11.79 1.77 1.56
C GLN A 234 -11.12 0.52 0.97
N GLN A 235 -10.03 0.02 1.56
CA GLN A 235 -9.40 -1.23 1.12
C GLN A 235 -10.36 -2.43 1.35
N LEU A 236 -10.99 -2.50 2.53
CA LEU A 236 -11.98 -3.53 2.85
C LEU A 236 -13.21 -3.46 1.94
N ASP A 237 -13.69 -2.26 1.65
CA ASP A 237 -14.78 -1.99 0.69
C ASP A 237 -14.43 -2.41 -0.74
N ASN A 238 -13.13 -2.45 -1.06
CA ASN A 238 -12.62 -2.94 -2.33
C ASN A 238 -12.25 -4.43 -2.29
N GLY A 239 -12.71 -5.18 -1.28
CA GLY A 239 -12.66 -6.63 -1.22
C GLY A 239 -11.42 -7.24 -0.58
N VAL A 240 -10.54 -6.41 0.01
CA VAL A 240 -9.37 -6.88 0.77
C VAL A 240 -9.82 -7.65 2.03
N ARG A 241 -9.22 -8.82 2.26
CA ARG A 241 -9.46 -9.65 3.46
C ARG A 241 -8.17 -10.14 4.13
N PHE A 242 -7.02 -9.66 3.68
CA PHE A 242 -5.72 -9.85 4.34
C PHE A 242 -5.04 -8.49 4.51
N LEU A 243 -4.72 -8.11 5.75
CA LEU A 243 -4.02 -6.85 6.05
C LEU A 243 -2.65 -7.14 6.66
N ASP A 244 -1.59 -6.69 5.98
CA ASP A 244 -0.26 -6.52 6.57
C ASP A 244 -0.27 -5.25 7.45
N PHE A 245 -0.29 -5.44 8.77
CA PHE A 245 -0.54 -4.41 9.77
C PHE A 245 0.72 -4.17 10.61
N ARG A 246 1.56 -3.28 10.11
CA ARG A 246 2.87 -2.96 10.68
C ARG A 246 2.79 -1.86 11.72
N ILE A 247 3.29 -2.11 12.93
CA ILE A 247 3.20 -1.21 14.08
C ILE A 247 4.49 -1.13 14.90
N MET A 248 4.69 0.02 15.53
CA MET A 248 5.76 0.25 16.49
C MET A 248 5.31 1.17 17.60
N TRP A 249 5.92 1.00 18.77
CA TRP A 249 5.74 1.92 19.89
C TRP A 249 6.57 3.19 19.67
N GLU A 250 5.92 4.36 19.74
CA GLU A 250 6.57 5.66 19.66
C GLU A 250 6.76 6.23 21.08
N PRO A 251 8.00 6.28 21.62
CA PRO A 251 8.25 6.60 23.02
C PRO A 251 7.86 8.02 23.44
N ASP A 252 7.98 9.00 22.54
CA ASP A 252 7.61 10.38 22.77
C ASP A 252 6.10 10.57 22.92
N LYS A 253 5.32 9.77 22.18
CA LYS A 253 3.85 9.77 22.17
C LYS A 253 3.23 8.77 23.14
N LYS A 254 4.02 7.80 23.61
CA LYS A 254 3.57 6.70 24.48
C LYS A 254 2.37 5.95 23.90
N ALA A 255 2.41 5.68 22.59
CA ALA A 255 1.38 4.94 21.90
C ALA A 255 1.95 4.16 20.71
N TRP A 256 1.21 3.16 20.27
CA TRP A 256 1.54 2.39 19.08
C TRP A 256 1.04 3.11 17.84
N TYR A 257 1.90 3.25 16.85
CA TYR A 257 1.60 3.80 15.54
C TYR A 257 1.86 2.76 14.48
N SER A 258 1.14 2.86 13.37
CA SER A 258 1.58 2.12 12.18
C SER A 258 2.85 2.74 11.62
N ILE A 259 3.73 1.89 11.07
CA ILE A 259 5.02 2.29 10.53
C ILE A 259 5.30 1.66 9.17
N HIS A 260 6.02 2.40 8.34
CA HIS A 260 6.84 1.88 7.25
C HIS A 260 7.84 2.99 6.95
N PHE A 261 9.03 2.91 7.55
CA PHE A 261 10.02 4.01 7.69
C PHE A 261 9.50 5.26 8.41
N MET A 262 8.42 5.85 7.90
CA MET A 262 7.62 6.89 8.52
C MET A 262 6.57 6.29 9.45
N GLN A 263 6.20 7.01 10.51
CA GLN A 263 5.03 6.67 11.31
C GLN A 263 3.76 7.25 10.68
N SER A 264 2.62 6.63 10.94
CA SER A 264 1.27 7.14 10.60
C SER A 264 0.88 8.40 11.37
N LYS A 265 -0.12 9.15 10.87
CA LYS A 265 -0.62 10.36 11.54
C LYS A 265 -1.39 10.02 12.81
N HIS A 266 -2.21 8.96 12.78
CA HIS A 266 -3.02 8.50 13.91
C HIS A 266 -2.45 7.22 14.57
N PRO A 267 -2.70 7.01 15.88
CA PRO A 267 -2.33 5.76 16.55
C PRO A 267 -2.96 4.54 15.89
N ALA A 268 -2.25 3.40 15.96
CA ALA A 268 -2.68 2.11 15.42
C ALA A 268 -4.10 1.73 15.86
N GLU A 269 -4.44 2.03 17.12
CA GLU A 269 -5.75 1.79 17.70
C GLU A 269 -6.91 2.39 16.90
N GLU A 270 -6.72 3.57 16.30
CA GLU A 270 -7.79 4.24 15.57
C GLU A 270 -8.21 3.42 14.36
N TYR A 271 -7.25 2.89 13.60
CA TYR A 271 -7.53 2.02 12.46
C TYR A 271 -8.14 0.69 12.90
N LEU A 272 -7.70 0.12 14.03
CA LEU A 272 -8.31 -1.09 14.58
C LEU A 272 -9.80 -0.88 14.93
N ARG A 273 -10.16 0.30 15.47
CA ARG A 273 -11.57 0.66 15.72
C ARG A 273 -12.35 0.87 14.42
N GLN A 274 -11.73 1.42 13.38
CA GLN A 274 -12.35 1.52 12.05
C GLN A 274 -12.60 0.13 11.46
N ILE A 275 -11.64 -0.79 11.55
CA ILE A 275 -11.79 -2.18 11.12
C ILE A 275 -12.89 -2.88 11.92
N ARG A 276 -12.92 -2.70 13.25
CA ARG A 276 -13.97 -3.25 14.10
C ARG A 276 -15.36 -2.78 13.66
N LYS A 277 -15.53 -1.47 13.49
CA LYS A 277 -16.78 -0.89 13.01
C LYS A 277 -17.19 -1.48 11.66
N TRP A 278 -16.24 -1.60 10.73
CA TRP A 278 -16.50 -2.20 9.42
C TRP A 278 -16.96 -3.65 9.55
N LEU A 279 -16.33 -4.47 10.41
CA LEU A 279 -16.76 -5.85 10.68
C LEU A 279 -18.14 -5.92 11.33
N ASP A 280 -18.53 -4.96 12.18
CA ASP A 280 -19.89 -4.91 12.73
C ASP A 280 -20.93 -4.60 11.63
N GLU A 281 -20.58 -3.78 10.64
CA GLU A 281 -21.42 -3.45 9.49
C GLU A 281 -21.47 -4.58 8.43
N HIS A 282 -20.51 -5.52 8.47
CA HIS A 282 -20.32 -6.60 7.51
C HIS A 282 -20.26 -7.97 8.23
N PRO A 283 -21.39 -8.46 8.77
CA PRO A 283 -21.42 -9.56 9.74
C PRO A 283 -21.03 -10.95 9.20
N GLN A 284 -20.90 -11.11 7.87
CA GLN A 284 -20.53 -12.38 7.23
C GLN A 284 -19.13 -12.35 6.61
N GLU A 285 -18.37 -11.29 6.87
CA GLU A 285 -17.01 -11.18 6.39
C GLU A 285 -16.02 -11.67 7.45
N VAL A 286 -14.99 -12.38 7.00
CA VAL A 286 -13.87 -12.87 7.82
C VAL A 286 -12.60 -12.18 7.36
N LEU A 287 -11.88 -11.58 8.30
CA LEU A 287 -10.66 -10.81 8.05
C LEU A 287 -9.43 -11.52 8.64
N VAL A 288 -8.33 -11.50 7.90
CA VAL A 288 -7.01 -11.89 8.40
C VAL A 288 -6.16 -10.64 8.61
N ILE A 289 -5.60 -10.48 9.81
CA ILE A 289 -4.63 -9.43 10.14
C ILE A 289 -3.32 -10.09 10.53
N TRP A 290 -2.23 -9.61 9.94
CA TRP A 290 -0.86 -9.93 10.37
C TRP A 290 -0.26 -8.74 11.11
N LEU A 291 -0.04 -8.88 12.41
CA LEU A 291 0.59 -7.89 13.27
C LEU A 291 2.11 -8.12 13.29
N SER A 292 2.86 -7.13 12.82
CA SER A 292 4.33 -7.15 12.86
C SER A 292 4.90 -5.74 13.02
N LYS A 293 6.24 -5.61 13.10
CA LYS A 293 6.95 -4.34 12.98
C LYS A 293 7.30 -4.04 11.52
N HIS A 294 7.98 -4.95 10.83
CA HIS A 294 8.47 -4.81 9.44
C HIS A 294 8.22 -6.05 8.56
N GLY A 295 7.13 -6.80 8.82
CA GLY A 295 6.82 -7.99 8.01
C GLY A 295 7.74 -9.20 8.30
N SER A 296 8.46 -9.22 9.42
CA SER A 296 9.13 -10.44 9.88
C SER A 296 8.12 -11.40 10.49
N THR A 297 8.09 -12.63 9.99
CA THR A 297 7.22 -13.71 10.51
C THR A 297 7.79 -14.36 11.76
N SER A 298 9.11 -14.35 11.94
CA SER A 298 9.81 -15.14 12.95
C SER A 298 10.59 -14.34 13.98
N ALA A 299 10.78 -13.02 13.80
CA ALA A 299 11.44 -12.22 14.82
C ALA A 299 10.60 -12.14 16.10
N THR A 300 11.29 -12.09 17.25
CA THR A 300 10.70 -12.11 18.59
C THR A 300 11.37 -11.09 19.51
N GLY A 301 10.75 -10.78 20.66
CA GLY A 301 11.36 -9.98 21.71
C GLY A 301 11.84 -8.60 21.22
N GLN A 302 13.13 -8.33 21.43
CA GLN A 302 13.77 -7.09 20.99
C GLN A 302 14.11 -7.07 19.50
N ASP A 303 14.18 -8.21 18.83
CA ASP A 303 14.39 -8.24 17.37
C ASP A 303 13.11 -7.81 16.64
N GLN A 304 11.95 -8.19 17.18
CA GLN A 304 10.66 -7.76 16.63
C GLN A 304 10.26 -6.34 17.05
N TYR A 305 10.46 -5.96 18.32
CA TYR A 305 10.05 -4.65 18.83
C TYR A 305 11.15 -4.04 19.74
N PRO A 306 12.23 -3.49 19.15
CA PRO A 306 13.33 -2.87 19.90
C PRO A 306 12.88 -1.78 20.87
N GLY A 307 13.38 -1.81 22.11
CA GLY A 307 13.10 -0.81 23.13
C GLY A 307 11.69 -0.86 23.72
N VAL A 308 10.89 -1.87 23.35
CA VAL A 308 9.55 -2.08 23.89
C VAL A 308 9.60 -3.17 24.96
N SER A 309 9.13 -2.86 26.16
CA SER A 309 9.05 -3.82 27.26
C SER A 309 7.89 -4.81 27.08
N PRO A 310 7.97 -6.02 27.65
CA PRO A 310 6.87 -6.99 27.63
C PRO A 310 5.53 -6.41 28.12
N GLY A 311 5.56 -5.60 29.17
CA GLY A 311 4.35 -4.94 29.70
C GLY A 311 3.70 -3.95 28.73
N GLN A 312 4.46 -3.30 27.86
CA GLN A 312 3.88 -2.41 26.82
C GLN A 312 3.27 -3.20 25.66
N LYS A 313 3.87 -4.34 25.31
CA LYS A 313 3.30 -5.29 24.32
C LYS A 313 2.00 -5.88 24.84
N GLU A 314 2.00 -6.36 26.08
CA GLU A 314 0.81 -6.82 26.81
C GLU A 314 -0.31 -5.77 26.83
N GLN A 315 0.01 -4.51 27.18
CA GLN A 315 -0.99 -3.45 27.20
C GLN A 315 -1.64 -3.23 25.84
N PHE A 316 -0.87 -3.31 24.76
CA PHE A 316 -1.42 -3.22 23.41
C PHE A 316 -2.27 -4.44 23.07
N TRP A 317 -1.80 -5.65 23.36
CA TRP A 317 -2.54 -6.88 23.11
C TRP A 317 -3.88 -6.92 23.85
N ASN A 318 -3.91 -6.49 25.12
CA ASN A 318 -5.15 -6.37 25.90
C ASN A 318 -6.12 -5.35 25.28
N LYS A 319 -5.60 -4.26 24.71
CA LYS A 319 -6.42 -3.29 23.98
C LYS A 319 -6.94 -3.84 22.66
N TYR A 320 -6.09 -4.55 21.91
CA TYR A 320 -6.43 -5.20 20.65
C TYR A 320 -7.56 -6.21 20.85
N THR A 321 -7.42 -7.11 21.81
CA THR A 321 -8.44 -8.12 22.15
C THR A 321 -9.73 -7.49 22.69
N SER A 322 -9.64 -6.38 23.42
CA SER A 322 -10.81 -5.61 23.85
C SER A 322 -11.59 -5.00 22.67
N ILE A 323 -10.90 -4.41 21.69
CA ILE A 323 -11.53 -3.84 20.48
C ILE A 323 -12.29 -4.91 19.69
N PHE A 324 -11.69 -6.08 19.52
CA PHE A 324 -12.26 -7.19 18.75
C PHE A 324 -12.99 -8.23 19.60
N SER A 325 -13.37 -7.87 20.82
CA SER A 325 -14.09 -8.78 21.72
C SER A 325 -15.31 -9.39 21.04
N GLY A 326 -15.40 -10.71 21.13
CA GLY A 326 -16.46 -11.52 20.51
C GLY A 326 -16.30 -11.79 19.01
N LEU A 327 -15.29 -11.25 18.33
CA LEU A 327 -15.03 -11.45 16.89
C LEU A 327 -13.81 -12.32 16.59
N MET A 328 -12.86 -12.40 17.53
CA MET A 328 -11.59 -13.08 17.29
C MET A 328 -11.79 -14.59 17.20
N GLN A 329 -11.09 -15.23 16.26
CA GLN A 329 -10.99 -16.68 16.22
C GLN A 329 -10.25 -17.16 17.46
N ALA A 330 -10.91 -17.99 18.26
CA ALA A 330 -10.28 -18.77 19.30
C ALA A 330 -9.75 -20.10 18.70
N THR A 331 -8.43 -20.28 18.68
CA THR A 331 -7.73 -21.42 18.03
C THR A 331 -7.96 -22.75 18.75
N ASN A 332 -8.37 -22.72 20.01
CA ASN A 332 -8.80 -23.88 20.78
C ASN A 332 -10.27 -24.29 20.51
N GLU A 333 -11.04 -23.47 19.81
CA GLU A 333 -12.45 -23.74 19.48
C GLU A 333 -12.67 -24.02 17.99
N THR A 334 -11.91 -23.37 17.12
CA THR A 334 -12.00 -23.51 15.66
C THR A 334 -10.63 -23.40 15.02
N SER A 335 -10.47 -24.05 13.86
CA SER A 335 -9.23 -24.04 13.09
C SER A 335 -9.50 -23.54 11.68
N ILE A 336 -8.73 -22.55 11.20
CA ILE A 336 -8.82 -22.09 9.81
C ILE A 336 -8.40 -23.16 8.78
N PHE A 337 -7.77 -24.25 9.26
CA PHE A 337 -7.33 -25.40 8.45
C PHE A 337 -8.33 -26.55 8.41
N GLU A 338 -9.40 -26.50 9.20
CA GLU A 338 -10.34 -27.61 9.33
C GLU A 338 -11.80 -27.13 9.33
N THR A 339 -12.08 -26.04 10.05
CA THR A 339 -13.41 -25.47 10.21
C THR A 339 -13.85 -24.74 8.93
N PRO A 340 -15.02 -25.08 8.35
CA PRO A 340 -15.57 -24.34 7.23
C PRO A 340 -15.84 -22.87 7.57
N VAL A 341 -15.72 -21.98 6.59
CA VAL A 341 -15.92 -20.53 6.79
C VAL A 341 -17.34 -20.21 7.27
N ALA A 342 -18.36 -20.94 6.79
CA ALA A 342 -19.73 -20.78 7.29
C ALA A 342 -19.84 -21.04 8.81
N GLU A 343 -19.11 -22.03 9.34
CA GLU A 343 -19.08 -22.30 10.77
C GLU A 343 -18.32 -21.20 11.54
N LEU A 344 -17.19 -20.70 10.99
CA LEU A 344 -16.48 -19.55 11.57
C LEU A 344 -17.42 -18.34 11.72
N ILE A 345 -18.17 -18.01 10.66
CA ILE A 345 -19.17 -16.95 10.67
C ILE A 345 -20.27 -17.24 11.71
N GLY A 346 -20.80 -18.47 11.74
CA GLY A 346 -21.85 -18.87 12.68
C GLY A 346 -21.44 -18.79 14.14
N ARG A 347 -20.14 -18.98 14.45
CA ARG A 347 -19.54 -18.79 15.78
C ARG A 347 -19.09 -17.37 16.05
N ASN A 348 -19.26 -16.46 15.08
CA ASN A 348 -18.77 -15.09 15.12
C ASN A 348 -17.23 -14.98 15.19
N HIS A 349 -16.50 -16.03 14.77
CA HIS A 349 -15.03 -16.04 14.62
C HIS A 349 -14.64 -15.40 13.28
N ARG A 350 -14.68 -14.07 13.24
CA ARG A 350 -14.58 -13.26 12.02
C ARG A 350 -13.27 -12.48 11.91
N LEU A 351 -12.40 -12.57 12.90
CA LEU A 351 -11.05 -12.01 12.86
C LEU A 351 -10.01 -13.07 13.19
N VAL A 352 -9.19 -13.40 12.21
CA VAL A 352 -8.01 -14.26 12.35
C VAL A 352 -6.79 -13.36 12.51
N THR A 353 -6.05 -13.52 13.61
CA THR A 353 -4.87 -12.69 13.89
C THR A 353 -3.62 -13.56 13.86
N PHE A 354 -2.68 -13.25 12.97
CA PHE A 354 -1.30 -13.71 13.08
C PHE A 354 -0.49 -12.66 13.83
N ALA A 355 0.17 -13.04 14.92
CA ALA A 355 1.02 -12.14 15.69
C ALA A 355 2.48 -12.56 15.57
N SER A 356 3.33 -11.69 15.02
CA SER A 356 4.77 -11.81 15.19
C SER A 356 5.12 -11.57 16.66
N ASP A 357 6.17 -12.23 17.16
CA ASP A 357 6.47 -12.29 18.60
C ASP A 357 5.31 -12.90 19.43
N TYR A 358 4.66 -13.95 18.90
CA TYR A 358 3.45 -14.57 19.49
C TYR A 358 3.54 -14.84 20.99
N GLN A 359 4.68 -15.35 21.46
CA GLN A 359 4.85 -15.73 22.86
C GLN A 359 4.86 -14.51 23.80
N GLU A 360 5.58 -13.44 23.46
CA GLU A 360 5.71 -12.26 24.33
C GLU A 360 4.65 -11.19 24.02
N PHE A 361 4.38 -10.93 22.74
CA PHE A 361 3.42 -9.92 22.29
C PHE A 361 1.98 -10.36 22.52
N ALA A 362 1.61 -11.54 22.04
CA ALA A 362 0.25 -12.09 22.19
C ALA A 362 0.10 -12.98 23.43
N GLN A 363 1.14 -13.13 24.25
CA GLN A 363 1.15 -13.97 25.46
C GLN A 363 0.77 -15.42 25.21
N SER A 364 1.09 -15.95 24.03
CA SER A 364 0.62 -17.28 23.59
C SER A 364 -0.92 -17.44 23.67
N SER A 365 -1.66 -16.33 23.51
CA SER A 365 -3.11 -16.32 23.61
C SER A 365 -3.75 -17.16 22.50
N PRO A 366 -4.77 -17.98 22.82
CA PRO A 366 -5.52 -18.71 21.79
C PRO A 366 -6.31 -17.80 20.84
N LEU A 367 -6.34 -16.49 21.08
CA LEU A 367 -6.95 -15.50 20.18
C LEU A 367 -6.00 -15.06 19.05
N ALA A 368 -4.78 -15.58 19.00
CA ALA A 368 -3.85 -15.39 17.91
C ALA A 368 -3.26 -16.71 17.43
N MET A 369 -2.74 -16.67 16.21
CA MET A 369 -1.87 -17.65 15.62
C MET A 369 -0.44 -17.09 15.58
N ASP A 370 0.54 -17.98 15.62
CA ASP A 370 1.94 -17.58 15.50
C ASP A 370 2.24 -17.16 14.06
N ALA A 371 2.71 -15.93 13.85
CA ALA A 371 3.07 -15.46 12.50
C ALA A 371 4.21 -16.27 11.87
N ALA A 372 4.99 -17.05 12.64
CA ALA A 372 5.98 -17.97 12.09
C ALA A 372 5.33 -19.08 11.22
N GLN A 373 4.01 -19.27 11.33
CA GLN A 373 3.24 -20.17 10.47
C GLN A 373 2.98 -19.57 9.08
N ILE A 374 3.20 -18.26 8.88
CA ILE A 374 3.09 -17.63 7.57
C ILE A 374 4.33 -18.00 6.73
N GLN A 375 4.12 -18.72 5.64
CA GLN A 375 5.12 -18.88 4.60
C GLN A 375 4.99 -17.73 3.60
N ASN A 376 5.64 -16.60 3.92
CA ASN A 376 5.71 -15.46 3.01
C ASN A 376 6.74 -15.71 1.91
N SER A 377 6.27 -15.84 0.68
CA SER A 377 7.10 -15.96 -0.51
C SER A 377 7.24 -14.59 -1.14
N PHE A 378 8.46 -14.07 -1.11
CA PHE A 378 8.82 -12.78 -1.70
C PHE A 378 9.71 -13.01 -2.93
N ASP A 379 9.61 -12.14 -3.93
CA ASP A 379 10.36 -12.21 -5.19
C ASP A 379 11.86 -11.87 -5.04
N GLY A 380 12.38 -11.85 -3.81
CA GLY A 380 13.78 -11.56 -3.50
C GLY A 380 14.15 -10.09 -3.60
N GLY A 381 13.19 -9.19 -3.85
CA GLY A 381 13.43 -7.74 -3.83
C GLY A 381 14.06 -7.17 -5.09
N ASP A 382 14.33 -8.02 -6.08
CA ASP A 382 14.74 -7.59 -7.43
C ASP A 382 13.60 -6.83 -8.14
N GLY A 383 12.35 -7.16 -7.82
CA GLY A 383 11.15 -6.46 -8.28
C GLY A 383 11.09 -6.29 -9.80
N VAL A 384 10.57 -5.14 -10.23
CA VAL A 384 10.40 -4.81 -11.66
C VAL A 384 11.73 -4.64 -12.43
N PHE A 385 12.87 -4.68 -11.74
CA PHE A 385 14.19 -4.47 -12.35
C PHE A 385 14.75 -5.73 -12.99
N GLU A 386 14.25 -6.90 -12.58
CA GLU A 386 14.49 -8.22 -13.17
C GLU A 386 13.18 -8.87 -13.67
N GLU A 387 12.27 -8.06 -14.21
CA GLU A 387 10.88 -8.46 -14.48
C GLU A 387 10.71 -9.78 -15.25
N ALA A 388 11.58 -10.10 -16.21
CA ALA A 388 11.52 -11.38 -16.90
C ALA A 388 11.72 -12.58 -15.95
N ASN A 389 12.61 -12.45 -14.97
CA ASN A 389 12.83 -13.46 -13.93
C ASN A 389 11.67 -13.49 -12.94
N VAL A 390 11.20 -12.32 -12.49
CA VAL A 390 10.07 -12.22 -11.55
C VAL A 390 8.79 -12.82 -12.15
N LEU A 391 8.48 -12.54 -13.42
CA LEU A 391 7.37 -13.20 -14.11
C LEU A 391 7.52 -14.73 -14.09
N GLN A 392 8.71 -15.24 -14.40
CA GLN A 392 8.94 -16.68 -14.43
C GLN A 392 8.81 -17.30 -13.03
N GLN A 393 9.33 -16.64 -12.00
CA GLN A 393 9.18 -17.05 -10.60
C GLN A 393 7.70 -17.08 -10.17
N HIS A 394 6.92 -16.05 -10.50
CA HIS A 394 5.47 -16.04 -10.22
C HIS A 394 4.73 -17.16 -10.95
N LEU A 395 5.05 -17.41 -12.23
CA LEU A 395 4.46 -18.53 -12.98
C LEU A 395 4.80 -19.89 -12.34
N ASP A 396 6.04 -20.09 -11.91
CA ASP A 396 6.47 -21.33 -11.26
C ASP A 396 5.88 -21.48 -9.85
N TYR A 397 5.73 -20.38 -9.13
CA TYR A 397 4.99 -20.35 -7.87
C TYR A 397 3.56 -20.85 -8.07
N PHE A 398 2.80 -20.24 -8.98
CA PHE A 398 1.40 -20.61 -9.21
C PHE A 398 1.22 -22.05 -9.74
N ARG A 399 2.15 -22.54 -10.58
CA ARG A 399 2.16 -23.95 -11.03
C ARG A 399 2.31 -24.93 -9.87
N ASN A 400 3.10 -24.57 -8.87
CA ASN A 400 3.40 -25.42 -7.71
C ASN A 400 2.50 -25.15 -6.50
N ALA A 401 1.72 -24.06 -6.52
CA ALA A 401 0.93 -23.59 -5.38
C ALA A 401 -0.05 -24.64 -4.87
N SER A 402 -0.67 -25.46 -5.74
CA SER A 402 -1.57 -26.55 -5.31
C SER A 402 -0.89 -27.52 -4.34
N ILE A 403 0.36 -27.92 -4.66
CA ILE A 403 1.16 -28.83 -3.84
C ILE A 403 1.68 -28.11 -2.60
N ASN A 404 2.16 -26.86 -2.77
CA ASN A 404 2.73 -26.10 -1.67
C ASN A 404 1.68 -25.77 -0.60
N ASN A 405 0.50 -25.29 -1.02
CA ASN A 405 -0.61 -25.00 -0.12
C ASN A 405 -1.03 -26.25 0.66
N ALA A 406 -1.19 -27.40 0.00
CA ALA A 406 -1.54 -28.65 0.70
C ALA A 406 -0.49 -29.00 1.77
N ARG A 407 0.80 -29.02 1.39
CA ARG A 407 1.91 -29.34 2.31
C ARG A 407 1.97 -28.39 3.50
N ILE A 408 1.78 -27.09 3.25
CA ILE A 408 1.89 -26.05 4.28
C ILE A 408 0.66 -26.06 5.19
N ASN A 409 -0.54 -26.19 4.63
CA ASN A 409 -1.78 -26.30 5.39
C ASN A 409 -1.78 -27.56 6.28
N ASP A 410 -1.25 -28.69 5.82
CA ASP A 410 -1.10 -29.92 6.62
C ASP A 410 -0.20 -29.71 7.85
N GLN A 411 0.70 -28.74 7.77
CA GLN A 411 1.58 -28.30 8.86
C GLN A 411 0.98 -27.13 9.66
N HIS A 412 -0.31 -26.81 9.47
CA HIS A 412 -0.97 -25.65 10.06
C HIS A 412 -0.27 -24.33 9.71
N GLY A 413 0.30 -24.24 8.51
CA GLY A 413 0.90 -23.03 7.97
C GLY A 413 0.00 -22.32 6.95
N PHE A 414 0.29 -21.04 6.70
CA PHE A 414 -0.46 -20.16 5.81
C PHE A 414 0.42 -19.65 4.68
N THR A 415 0.13 -19.98 3.43
CA THR A 415 0.89 -19.50 2.27
C THR A 415 0.52 -18.07 1.92
N LEU A 416 1.55 -17.24 1.79
CA LEU A 416 1.43 -15.83 1.44
C LEU A 416 2.36 -15.55 0.26
N LEU A 417 1.84 -14.92 -0.79
CA LEU A 417 2.68 -14.40 -1.88
C LEU A 417 2.69 -12.88 -1.84
N ALA A 418 3.88 -12.33 -1.69
CA ALA A 418 4.14 -10.91 -1.71
C ALA A 418 4.38 -10.49 -3.17
N MET A 419 3.43 -9.78 -3.77
CA MET A 419 3.54 -9.24 -5.16
C MET A 419 3.76 -7.72 -5.15
N ASN A 420 4.23 -7.18 -4.03
CA ASN A 420 4.73 -5.82 -3.90
C ASN A 420 6.16 -5.73 -4.46
N THR A 421 6.71 -4.52 -4.48
CA THR A 421 8.08 -4.28 -4.91
C THR A 421 8.78 -3.37 -3.91
N ALA A 422 10.09 -3.55 -3.72
CA ALA A 422 10.89 -2.67 -2.89
C ALA A 422 11.52 -1.55 -3.73
N SER A 423 11.74 -0.39 -3.12
CA SER A 423 12.55 0.68 -3.73
C SER A 423 14.03 0.37 -3.51
N PRO A 424 14.84 0.03 -4.54
CA PRO A 424 16.25 -0.29 -4.35
C PRO A 424 17.10 0.96 -4.14
N SER A 425 18.29 0.78 -3.55
CA SER A 425 19.06 1.91 -2.99
C SER A 425 19.45 2.92 -4.08
N TRP A 426 19.82 2.40 -5.26
CA TRP A 426 20.19 3.21 -6.42
C TRP A 426 19.00 4.06 -6.92
N GLN A 427 17.76 3.57 -6.81
CA GLN A 427 16.57 4.30 -7.22
C GLN A 427 16.32 5.46 -6.26
N VAL A 428 16.32 5.20 -4.95
CA VAL A 428 16.13 6.23 -3.91
C VAL A 428 17.20 7.31 -4.04
N ILE A 429 18.47 6.93 -4.23
CA ILE A 429 19.56 7.89 -4.48
C ILE A 429 19.32 8.72 -5.73
N SER A 430 18.86 8.10 -6.83
CA SER A 430 18.63 8.80 -8.10
C SER A 430 17.46 9.78 -7.98
N ALA A 431 16.38 9.37 -7.32
CA ALA A 431 15.23 10.22 -7.02
C ALA A 431 15.63 11.40 -6.12
N ALA A 432 16.41 11.16 -5.06
CA ALA A 432 16.93 12.20 -4.19
C ALA A 432 17.82 13.20 -4.95
N LYS A 433 18.74 12.70 -5.79
CA LYS A 433 19.58 13.56 -6.64
C LYS A 433 18.75 14.41 -7.58
N HIS A 434 17.67 13.86 -8.16
CA HIS A 434 16.77 14.59 -9.03
C HIS A 434 16.03 15.70 -8.26
N GLN A 435 15.38 15.35 -7.15
CA GLN A 435 14.55 16.26 -6.37
C GLN A 435 15.37 17.39 -5.73
N PHE A 436 16.51 17.05 -5.12
CA PHE A 436 17.35 18.01 -4.40
C PHE A 436 18.50 18.56 -5.24
N LEU A 437 18.45 18.39 -6.57
CA LEU A 437 19.50 18.89 -7.46
C LEU A 437 19.69 20.41 -7.31
N HIS A 438 18.60 21.13 -7.10
CA HIS A 438 18.60 22.57 -6.90
C HIS A 438 19.30 22.99 -5.60
N TRP A 439 19.29 22.15 -4.55
CA TRP A 439 20.07 22.38 -3.33
C TRP A 439 21.57 22.26 -3.60
N LEU A 440 21.96 21.30 -4.46
CA LEU A 440 23.36 21.07 -4.83
C LEU A 440 23.89 22.11 -5.83
N LYS A 441 23.04 22.58 -6.75
CA LYS A 441 23.39 23.62 -7.73
C LYS A 441 23.54 25.01 -7.10
N GLY A 442 23.23 25.16 -5.81
CA GLY A 442 23.47 26.38 -5.05
C GLY A 442 22.82 27.59 -5.71
N ASP A 443 21.50 27.59 -5.84
CA ASP A 443 20.76 28.73 -6.40
C ASP A 443 20.89 29.95 -5.46
N MET A 444 22.05 30.62 -5.53
CA MET A 444 22.48 31.82 -4.81
C MET A 444 21.67 33.07 -5.23
N LYS A 445 20.51 32.92 -5.86
CA LYS A 445 19.70 34.06 -6.34
C LYS A 445 18.58 34.48 -5.40
N LEU A 446 18.27 33.70 -4.36
CA LEU A 446 17.22 34.03 -3.38
C LEU A 446 17.80 34.44 -2.00
N HIS A 447 18.33 35.66 -1.94
CA HIS A 447 18.05 36.64 -0.87
C HIS A 447 18.78 37.96 -1.13
N ASN A 448 18.53 38.59 -2.28
CA ASN A 448 18.72 40.04 -2.43
C ASN A 448 17.59 40.77 -1.68
N ASN A 449 17.60 40.67 -0.35
CA ASN A 449 16.78 41.50 0.52
C ASN A 449 17.27 42.95 0.38
N LYS A 450 16.41 43.84 -0.14
CA LYS A 450 16.65 45.26 -0.46
C LYS A 450 17.02 46.16 0.75
N HIS A 451 17.44 45.62 1.89
CA HIS A 451 17.73 46.40 3.10
C HIS A 451 19.20 46.50 3.51
N LEU A 452 20.15 45.97 2.72
CA LEU A 452 21.58 46.28 2.90
C LEU A 452 22.18 46.76 1.57
N ARG A 453 22.16 48.09 1.37
CA ARG A 453 22.99 48.73 0.34
C ARG A 453 24.44 48.69 0.79
N LEU A 454 25.24 47.80 0.22
CA LEU A 454 26.70 47.96 0.22
C LEU A 454 27.10 49.05 -0.81
N PRO A 455 28.21 49.78 -0.59
CA PRO A 455 28.62 50.87 -1.47
C PRO A 455 28.95 50.38 -2.88
N GLN A 456 28.46 51.09 -3.90
CA GLN A 456 28.60 50.79 -5.34
C GLN A 456 30.04 50.88 -5.89
N SER A 457 31.08 50.96 -5.07
CA SER A 457 32.46 51.16 -5.53
C SER A 457 33.25 49.86 -5.83
N MET A 458 32.62 48.68 -5.80
CA MET A 458 33.31 47.39 -6.05
C MET A 458 32.47 46.37 -6.84
N VAL A 459 31.81 46.80 -7.92
CA VAL A 459 31.30 45.84 -8.91
C VAL A 459 31.89 46.18 -10.27
N LYS A 460 32.97 45.48 -10.63
CA LYS A 460 33.34 45.33 -12.04
C LYS A 460 32.30 44.38 -12.65
N GLU A 461 31.63 44.85 -13.69
CA GLU A 461 30.87 44.00 -14.62
C GLU A 461 31.80 42.89 -15.14
N SER A 462 31.66 41.68 -14.60
CA SER A 462 32.07 40.47 -15.29
C SER A 462 30.82 39.87 -15.91
N THR A 463 30.86 39.71 -17.22
CA THR A 463 29.94 38.98 -18.07
C THR A 463 29.51 37.63 -17.45
N MET A 464 28.34 37.59 -16.80
CA MET A 464 27.65 36.37 -16.40
C MET A 464 26.76 35.88 -17.55
N LEU A 465 27.39 35.35 -18.59
CA LEU A 465 26.67 34.75 -19.72
C LEU A 465 27.39 33.50 -20.22
N GLU A 466 27.75 32.58 -19.32
CA GLU A 466 28.39 31.31 -19.72
C GLU A 466 28.21 30.11 -18.75
N GLU A 467 27.32 30.20 -17.75
CA GLU A 467 27.14 29.12 -16.74
C GLU A 467 25.86 28.29 -16.93
N GLN A 468 25.14 28.46 -18.05
CA GLN A 468 23.97 27.64 -18.39
C GLN A 468 24.32 26.34 -19.14
N THR A 469 25.56 26.17 -19.59
CA THR A 469 25.98 25.05 -20.46
C THR A 469 26.38 23.76 -19.72
N GLN A 470 26.48 23.76 -18.39
CA GLN A 470 26.87 22.58 -17.58
C GLN A 470 25.70 21.82 -16.94
N ALA A 471 24.46 22.33 -17.04
CA ALA A 471 23.30 21.69 -16.41
C ALA A 471 22.77 20.47 -17.19
N ALA A 472 22.75 20.55 -18.52
CA ALA A 472 22.25 19.47 -19.39
C ALA A 472 23.07 18.16 -19.30
N PRO A 473 24.42 18.18 -19.21
CA PRO A 473 25.21 16.96 -19.03
C PRO A 473 24.88 16.19 -17.75
N LEU A 474 24.60 16.89 -16.65
CA LEU A 474 24.38 16.28 -15.34
C LEU A 474 23.03 15.54 -15.24
N GLU A 475 21.98 16.12 -15.82
CA GLU A 475 20.66 15.47 -15.89
C GLU A 475 20.68 14.26 -16.83
N SER A 476 21.33 14.37 -17.99
CA SER A 476 21.54 13.24 -18.91
C SER A 476 22.26 12.07 -18.22
N ASN A 477 23.28 12.37 -17.42
CA ASN A 477 24.04 11.34 -16.69
C ASN A 477 23.22 10.67 -15.58
N LEU A 478 22.29 11.40 -14.94
CA LEU A 478 21.43 10.84 -13.90
C LEU A 478 20.47 9.79 -14.47
N PHE A 479 19.78 10.11 -15.57
CA PHE A 479 18.87 9.17 -16.21
C PHE A 479 19.61 7.96 -16.76
N HIS A 480 20.77 8.15 -17.39
CA HIS A 480 21.57 7.06 -17.92
C HIS A 480 22.01 6.07 -16.83
N SER A 481 22.44 6.59 -15.68
CA SER A 481 22.82 5.77 -14.52
C SER A 481 21.64 5.00 -13.92
N CYS A 482 20.42 5.53 -14.04
CA CYS A 482 19.22 4.90 -13.51
C CYS A 482 18.72 3.80 -14.46
N SER A 483 18.62 4.10 -15.76
CA SER A 483 18.18 3.14 -16.78
C SER A 483 19.07 1.90 -16.86
N SER A 484 20.37 2.01 -16.56
CA SER A 484 21.27 0.86 -16.58
C SER A 484 20.96 -0.23 -15.55
N HIS A 485 20.16 0.10 -14.52
CA HIS A 485 19.70 -0.87 -13.52
C HIS A 485 18.38 -1.54 -13.88
N ILE A 486 17.67 -1.07 -14.91
CA ILE A 486 16.35 -1.58 -15.27
C ILE A 486 16.50 -2.50 -16.49
N LYS A 487 16.29 -3.81 -16.33
CA LYS A 487 16.44 -4.79 -17.44
C LYS A 487 15.19 -4.91 -18.32
N ILE A 488 14.51 -3.78 -18.55
CA ILE A 488 13.34 -3.69 -19.43
C ILE A 488 13.79 -3.06 -20.76
N PRO A 489 13.53 -3.70 -21.93
CA PRO A 489 14.03 -3.21 -23.20
C PRO A 489 13.58 -1.77 -23.54
N GLY A 490 14.47 -0.91 -23.99
CA GLY A 490 14.09 0.42 -24.49
C GLY A 490 13.73 1.45 -23.42
N ILE A 491 14.05 1.16 -22.15
CA ILE A 491 13.99 2.12 -21.06
C ILE A 491 15.33 2.87 -20.99
N ASP A 492 15.36 4.09 -21.54
CA ASP A 492 16.60 4.86 -21.66
C ASP A 492 16.48 6.29 -21.09
N HIS A 493 15.26 6.73 -20.76
CA HIS A 493 14.99 8.10 -20.29
C HIS A 493 14.02 8.16 -19.10
N TRP A 494 13.75 7.05 -18.42
CA TRP A 494 12.88 7.04 -17.24
C TRP A 494 13.60 6.52 -16.02
N CYS A 495 13.38 7.24 -14.92
CA CYS A 495 13.85 6.88 -13.60
C CYS A 495 12.67 7.02 -12.64
N PRO A 496 12.22 5.94 -11.99
CA PRO A 496 11.12 6.01 -11.02
C PRO A 496 11.51 6.94 -9.86
N GLN A 497 10.63 7.87 -9.48
CA GLN A 497 10.92 8.87 -8.47
C GLN A 497 10.42 8.49 -7.08
N ASN A 498 9.44 7.57 -7.01
CA ASN A 498 8.87 7.10 -5.76
C ASN A 498 8.42 5.64 -5.86
N LEU A 499 7.99 5.07 -4.73
CA LEU A 499 7.59 3.66 -4.67
C LEU A 499 6.39 3.37 -5.58
N PHE A 500 5.41 4.29 -5.67
CA PHE A 500 4.27 4.14 -6.56
C PHE A 500 4.64 4.03 -8.05
N ASP A 501 5.71 4.71 -8.51
CA ASP A 501 6.23 4.56 -9.87
C ASP A 501 6.64 3.10 -10.15
N ILE A 502 7.32 2.47 -9.19
CA ILE A 502 7.82 1.10 -9.28
C ILE A 502 6.66 0.10 -9.15
N SER A 503 5.82 0.25 -8.13
CA SER A 503 4.70 -0.65 -7.83
C SER A 503 3.67 -0.73 -8.97
N GLN A 504 3.41 0.38 -9.68
CA GLN A 504 2.52 0.37 -10.85
C GLN A 504 3.13 -0.30 -12.07
N LEU A 505 4.45 -0.19 -12.24
CA LEU A 505 5.14 -0.92 -13.31
C LEU A 505 5.19 -2.42 -13.01
N ALA A 506 5.45 -2.80 -11.76
CA ALA A 506 5.34 -4.19 -11.32
C ALA A 506 3.90 -4.71 -11.54
N SER A 507 2.88 -3.93 -11.15
CA SER A 507 1.46 -4.27 -11.40
C SER A 507 1.14 -4.48 -12.88
N PHE A 508 1.74 -3.69 -13.78
CA PHE A 508 1.58 -3.83 -15.22
C PHE A 508 2.05 -5.20 -15.75
N TYR A 509 3.04 -5.82 -15.10
CA TYR A 509 3.51 -7.15 -15.50
C TYR A 509 2.94 -8.29 -14.66
N ASN A 510 2.69 -8.06 -13.36
CA ASN A 510 2.05 -9.03 -12.45
C ASN A 510 0.69 -9.52 -12.96
N GLN A 511 -0.08 -8.67 -13.65
CA GLN A 511 -1.35 -9.08 -14.28
C GLN A 511 -1.19 -10.29 -15.22
N ILE A 512 -0.01 -10.47 -15.83
CA ILE A 512 0.27 -11.60 -16.73
C ILE A 512 0.26 -12.91 -15.94
N ALA A 513 1.04 -13.00 -14.87
CA ALA A 513 1.15 -14.22 -14.07
C ALA A 513 -0.21 -14.60 -13.45
N ILE A 514 -0.93 -13.60 -12.94
CA ILE A 514 -2.25 -13.77 -12.32
C ILE A 514 -3.27 -14.28 -13.34
N GLU A 515 -3.31 -13.69 -14.54
CA GLU A 515 -4.26 -14.10 -15.59
C GLU A 515 -3.97 -15.50 -16.12
N VAL A 516 -2.68 -15.85 -16.29
CA VAL A 516 -2.25 -17.20 -16.68
C VAL A 516 -2.68 -18.23 -15.63
N ALA A 517 -2.40 -17.96 -14.36
CA ALA A 517 -2.78 -18.85 -13.26
C ALA A 517 -4.32 -19.00 -13.15
N TYR A 518 -5.07 -17.90 -13.28
CA TYR A 518 -6.54 -17.93 -13.31
C TYR A 518 -7.06 -18.84 -14.44
N HIS A 519 -6.57 -18.70 -15.67
CA HIS A 519 -7.06 -19.50 -16.79
C HIS A 519 -6.67 -20.98 -16.66
N HIS A 520 -5.44 -21.28 -16.24
CA HIS A 520 -4.98 -22.65 -16.01
C HIS A 520 -5.72 -23.37 -14.88
N SER A 521 -6.27 -22.64 -13.91
CA SER A 521 -7.11 -23.24 -12.85
C SER A 521 -8.47 -23.72 -13.36
N SER A 522 -9.00 -23.10 -14.41
CA SER A 522 -10.44 -23.16 -14.71
C SER A 522 -10.88 -24.24 -15.69
N LYS A 523 -10.02 -24.72 -16.62
CA LYS A 523 -10.51 -25.48 -17.80
C LYS A 523 -9.63 -26.62 -18.35
N ASP A 524 -8.36 -26.76 -17.97
CA ASP A 524 -7.44 -27.67 -18.71
C ASP A 524 -6.54 -28.58 -17.83
N ALA A 525 -6.90 -28.81 -16.57
CA ALA A 525 -6.15 -29.73 -15.70
C ALA A 525 -5.98 -31.14 -16.29
N LYS A 526 -6.88 -31.57 -17.20
CA LYS A 526 -6.81 -32.89 -17.83
C LYS A 526 -5.77 -33.00 -18.95
N SER A 527 -5.29 -31.89 -19.51
CA SER A 527 -4.40 -31.86 -20.68
C SER A 527 -2.95 -31.48 -20.35
N HIS A 528 -2.70 -30.75 -19.25
CA HIS A 528 -1.40 -30.11 -19.00
C HIS A 528 -0.72 -30.34 -17.63
N GLY A 529 -1.18 -31.31 -16.81
CA GLY A 529 -0.54 -31.64 -15.54
C GLY A 529 -1.24 -31.05 -14.32
N VAL A 530 -0.48 -30.66 -13.28
CA VAL A 530 -1.05 -30.09 -12.05
C VAL A 530 -1.62 -28.69 -12.33
N PRO A 531 -2.91 -28.43 -12.10
CA PRO A 531 -3.48 -27.11 -12.32
C PRO A 531 -2.84 -26.07 -11.41
N SER A 532 -2.66 -24.88 -11.96
CA SER A 532 -2.18 -23.72 -11.19
C SER A 532 -3.20 -23.36 -10.11
N ALA A 533 -2.70 -22.88 -8.97
CA ALA A 533 -3.51 -22.40 -7.86
C ALA A 533 -2.99 -21.05 -7.36
N PHE A 534 -3.85 -20.35 -6.63
CA PHE A 534 -3.45 -19.19 -5.84
C PHE A 534 -3.07 -19.60 -4.40
N PRO A 535 -2.20 -18.84 -3.72
CA PRO A 535 -1.88 -19.04 -2.30
C PRO A 535 -3.06 -18.67 -1.40
N ASN A 536 -2.97 -18.95 -0.09
CA ASN A 536 -4.04 -18.61 0.86
C ASN A 536 -4.30 -17.09 0.91
N ALA A 537 -3.25 -16.27 0.72
CA ALA A 537 -3.42 -14.87 0.38
C ALA A 537 -2.26 -14.39 -0.48
N PHE A 538 -2.50 -13.32 -1.22
CA PHE A 538 -1.41 -12.54 -1.78
C PHE A 538 -1.72 -11.06 -1.68
N TYR A 539 -0.70 -10.29 -1.32
CA TYR A 539 -0.84 -8.88 -1.05
C TYR A 539 -0.04 -8.05 -2.05
N ILE A 540 -0.51 -6.84 -2.30
CA ILE A 540 0.02 -5.96 -3.34
C ILE A 540 0.04 -4.51 -2.86
N ASP A 541 0.85 -3.69 -3.54
CA ASP A 541 0.80 -2.24 -3.46
C ASP A 541 -0.30 -1.66 -4.38
N VAL A 542 -0.58 -0.37 -4.28
CA VAL A 542 -1.36 0.41 -5.25
C VAL A 542 -2.76 -0.14 -5.55
N LEU A 543 -3.45 -0.65 -4.52
CA LEU A 543 -4.87 -0.97 -4.62
C LEU A 543 -5.68 0.30 -4.95
N ASP A 544 -6.59 0.16 -5.89
CA ASP A 544 -7.43 1.22 -6.44
C ASP A 544 -8.92 0.80 -6.39
N TYR A 545 -9.80 1.77 -6.55
CA TYR A 545 -11.25 1.61 -6.54
C TYR A 545 -11.73 0.53 -7.54
N ASP A 546 -12.82 -0.12 -7.17
CA ASP A 546 -13.44 -1.31 -7.79
C ASP A 546 -12.60 -2.59 -7.66
N GLY A 547 -11.75 -2.67 -6.62
CA GLY A 547 -10.89 -3.84 -6.34
C GLY A 547 -9.82 -4.04 -7.42
N THR A 548 -9.33 -2.94 -7.98
CA THR A 548 -8.37 -2.95 -9.09
C THR A 548 -6.97 -2.63 -8.60
N ILE A 549 -5.95 -2.94 -9.42
CA ILE A 549 -4.61 -2.37 -9.27
C ILE A 549 -4.33 -1.42 -10.43
N ARG A 550 -3.62 -0.32 -10.13
CA ARG A 550 -3.22 0.66 -11.15
C ARG A 550 -2.06 0.11 -11.98
N VAL A 551 -2.23 0.07 -13.30
CA VAL A 551 -1.18 -0.37 -14.25
C VAL A 551 -0.74 0.74 -15.21
N GLY A 552 -1.55 1.81 -15.31
CA GLY A 552 -1.24 3.01 -16.10
C GLY A 552 -0.10 3.86 -15.51
N PRO A 553 0.42 4.83 -16.29
CA PRO A 553 1.50 5.73 -15.85
C PRO A 553 1.04 6.92 -14.99
N GLN A 554 -0.27 7.16 -14.83
CA GLN A 554 -0.74 8.14 -13.87
C GLN A 554 -0.79 7.51 -12.47
N LEU A 555 0.01 8.09 -11.57
CA LEU A 555 0.14 7.64 -10.21
C LEU A 555 -1.14 7.90 -9.39
N MET A 556 -1.21 7.25 -8.23
CA MET A 556 -2.34 7.30 -7.31
C MET A 556 -2.54 8.69 -6.67
N ASP A 557 -1.49 9.52 -6.62
CA ASP A 557 -1.52 10.92 -6.21
C ASP A 557 -1.92 11.87 -7.36
N GLY A 558 -2.17 11.33 -8.56
CA GLY A 558 -2.53 12.08 -9.75
C GLY A 558 -1.39 12.54 -10.62
N SER A 559 -0.15 12.44 -10.13
CA SER A 559 1.05 12.75 -10.89
C SER A 559 1.08 11.90 -12.16
N ASP A 560 1.25 12.55 -13.32
CA ASP A 560 1.31 11.85 -14.59
C ASP A 560 2.75 11.70 -15.03
N ARG A 561 3.17 10.46 -15.31
CA ARG A 561 4.47 10.15 -15.91
C ARG A 561 4.39 10.01 -17.43
N GLY A 562 3.18 9.91 -17.98
CA GLY A 562 2.92 9.81 -19.41
C GLY A 562 3.12 11.12 -20.16
N ASP A 563 3.19 11.03 -21.49
CA ASP A 563 3.14 12.21 -22.34
C ASP A 563 1.72 12.79 -22.33
N MET A 564 1.51 13.85 -21.54
CA MET A 564 0.22 14.54 -21.42
C MET A 564 -0.30 15.12 -22.74
N ASN A 565 0.58 15.31 -23.73
CA ASN A 565 0.22 15.90 -25.01
C ASN A 565 -0.08 14.84 -26.08
N ASN A 566 0.10 13.56 -25.77
CA ASN A 566 -0.17 12.48 -26.70
C ASN A 566 -1.61 11.95 -26.52
N PRO A 567 -2.54 12.20 -27.47
CA PRO A 567 -3.90 11.67 -27.36
C PRO A 567 -3.95 10.13 -27.32
N ASP A 568 -2.93 9.46 -27.83
CA ASP A 568 -2.86 7.99 -27.87
C ASP A 568 -2.57 7.36 -26.50
N THR A 569 -2.05 8.12 -25.52
CA THR A 569 -1.77 7.64 -24.15
C THR A 569 -2.97 7.84 -23.20
N LEU A 570 -3.95 8.64 -23.60
CA LEU A 570 -5.12 8.94 -22.77
C LEU A 570 -5.92 7.68 -22.34
N PRO A 571 -6.12 6.65 -23.20
CA PRO A 571 -6.83 5.43 -22.82
C PRO A 571 -6.06 4.48 -21.88
N THR A 572 -4.76 4.72 -21.67
CA THR A 572 -3.87 3.88 -20.85
C THR A 572 -3.39 4.57 -19.58
N LYS A 573 -3.49 5.91 -19.52
CA LYS A 573 -3.11 6.76 -18.38
C LYS A 573 -3.59 6.21 -17.03
N GLN A 574 -4.88 5.91 -16.96
CA GLN A 574 -5.56 5.35 -15.78
C GLN A 574 -5.92 3.88 -15.98
N ALA A 575 -5.17 3.13 -16.79
CA ALA A 575 -5.42 1.70 -16.97
C ALA A 575 -5.36 0.97 -15.62
N LYS A 576 -6.26 0.00 -15.48
CA LYS A 576 -6.51 -0.80 -14.28
C LYS A 576 -6.63 -2.27 -14.65
N TYR A 577 -6.25 -3.15 -13.73
CA TYR A 577 -6.50 -4.58 -13.80
C TYR A 577 -7.39 -5.03 -12.64
N GLY A 578 -8.41 -5.83 -12.91
CA GLY A 578 -9.41 -6.31 -11.93
C GLY A 578 -8.86 -7.41 -11.02
N LEU A 579 -7.89 -7.07 -10.17
CA LEU A 579 -7.22 -8.03 -9.27
C LEU A 579 -8.20 -8.80 -8.39
N VAL A 580 -8.99 -8.09 -7.60
CA VAL A 580 -9.91 -8.69 -6.62
C VAL A 580 -10.95 -9.52 -7.34
N ASP A 581 -11.53 -9.01 -8.42
CA ASP A 581 -12.50 -9.76 -9.22
C ASP A 581 -11.92 -11.06 -9.80
N THR A 582 -10.64 -11.06 -10.22
CA THR A 582 -9.95 -12.29 -10.67
C THR A 582 -9.76 -13.29 -9.54
N VAL A 583 -9.35 -12.85 -8.35
CA VAL A 583 -9.22 -13.71 -7.17
C VAL A 583 -10.56 -14.29 -6.74
N LEU A 584 -11.61 -13.47 -6.70
CA LEU A 584 -12.96 -13.92 -6.35
C LEU A 584 -13.51 -14.89 -7.39
N ALA A 585 -13.27 -14.65 -8.68
CA ALA A 585 -13.66 -15.58 -9.73
C ALA A 585 -12.93 -16.93 -9.62
N TYR A 586 -11.65 -16.92 -9.24
CA TYR A 586 -10.88 -18.14 -8.94
C TYR A 586 -11.49 -18.90 -7.74
N ASN A 587 -11.76 -18.21 -6.64
CA ASN A 587 -12.34 -18.81 -5.44
C ASN A 587 -13.72 -19.42 -5.74
N ALA A 588 -14.60 -18.66 -6.40
CA ALA A 588 -15.93 -19.12 -6.77
C ALA A 588 -15.86 -20.32 -7.73
N GLY A 589 -14.98 -20.26 -8.75
CA GLY A 589 -14.80 -21.35 -9.70
C GLY A 589 -14.32 -22.63 -9.03
N THR A 590 -13.33 -22.52 -8.14
CA THR A 590 -12.78 -23.65 -7.40
C THR A 590 -13.81 -24.26 -6.45
N ALA A 591 -14.55 -23.43 -5.70
CA ALA A 591 -15.59 -23.91 -4.79
C ALA A 591 -16.76 -24.56 -5.54
N CYS A 592 -17.24 -23.95 -6.63
CA CYS A 592 -18.33 -24.49 -7.46
C CYS A 592 -18.00 -25.82 -8.13
N ASN A 593 -16.72 -26.13 -8.37
CA ASN A 593 -16.29 -27.37 -9.02
C ASN A 593 -16.08 -28.55 -8.04
N LYS A 594 -16.06 -28.31 -6.71
CA LYS A 594 -15.80 -29.35 -5.70
C LYS A 594 -17.01 -30.26 -5.44
N GLU A 595 -18.23 -29.88 -5.83
CA GLU A 595 -19.43 -30.69 -5.60
C GLU A 595 -20.15 -31.12 -6.89
N ASP A 596 -20.56 -32.39 -6.95
CA ASP A 596 -21.47 -32.91 -8.00
C ASP A 596 -22.87 -32.26 -7.96
N LYS A 597 -23.18 -31.53 -6.88
CA LYS A 597 -24.38 -30.71 -6.75
C LYS A 597 -24.02 -29.28 -7.12
N ILE A 598 -24.34 -28.89 -8.35
CA ILE A 598 -24.28 -27.50 -8.77
C ILE A 598 -25.12 -26.67 -7.79
N HIS A 599 -24.47 -25.92 -6.90
CA HIS A 599 -25.19 -24.97 -6.04
C HIS A 599 -25.94 -24.01 -6.96
N SER A 600 -27.25 -23.88 -6.76
CA SER A 600 -28.10 -23.08 -7.65
C SER A 600 -27.63 -21.61 -7.78
N GLY A 601 -26.87 -21.10 -6.79
CA GLY A 601 -26.25 -19.77 -6.81
C GLY A 601 -24.93 -19.66 -7.60
N CYS A 602 -24.23 -20.76 -7.86
CA CYS A 602 -22.90 -20.76 -8.50
C CYS A 602 -22.88 -20.03 -9.84
N LYS A 603 -23.83 -20.37 -10.72
CA LYS A 603 -23.87 -19.79 -12.06
C LYS A 603 -24.07 -18.27 -12.01
N ALA A 604 -25.01 -17.80 -11.19
CA ALA A 604 -25.31 -16.37 -11.09
C ALA A 604 -24.12 -15.57 -10.51
N LEU A 605 -23.44 -16.12 -9.50
CA LEU A 605 -22.25 -15.51 -8.91
C LEU A 605 -21.09 -15.47 -9.92
N LEU A 606 -20.82 -16.58 -10.61
CA LEU A 606 -19.78 -16.63 -11.65
C LEU A 606 -20.07 -15.69 -12.82
N ASP A 607 -21.33 -15.60 -13.27
CA ASP A 607 -21.75 -14.65 -14.32
C ASP A 607 -21.53 -13.19 -13.86
N ARG A 608 -21.85 -12.88 -12.59
CA ARG A 608 -21.65 -11.55 -12.00
C ARG A 608 -20.16 -11.20 -11.90
N LEU A 609 -19.32 -12.14 -11.44
CA LEU A 609 -17.87 -11.97 -11.36
C LEU A 609 -17.23 -11.82 -12.74
N ALA A 610 -17.64 -12.63 -13.72
CA ALA A 610 -17.19 -12.52 -15.10
C ALA A 610 -17.52 -11.14 -15.69
N LYS A 611 -18.74 -10.64 -15.46
CA LYS A 611 -19.14 -9.29 -15.88
C LYS A 611 -18.29 -8.21 -15.22
N ARG A 612 -17.97 -8.33 -13.92
CA ARG A 612 -17.10 -7.38 -13.22
C ARG A 612 -15.67 -7.40 -13.78
N ARG A 613 -15.06 -8.58 -13.91
CA ARG A 613 -13.73 -8.77 -14.52
C ARG A 613 -13.62 -8.16 -15.92
N SER A 614 -14.68 -8.29 -16.73
CA SER A 614 -14.70 -7.76 -18.11
C SER A 614 -14.52 -6.23 -18.20
N LYS A 615 -14.75 -5.48 -17.10
CA LYS A 615 -14.52 -4.03 -17.05
C LYS A 615 -13.03 -3.67 -17.01
N TYR A 616 -12.21 -4.51 -16.40
CA TYR A 616 -10.79 -4.28 -16.15
C TYR A 616 -9.96 -5.51 -16.57
N PRO A 617 -10.05 -5.93 -17.84
CA PRO A 617 -9.34 -7.11 -18.33
C PRO A 617 -7.83 -6.86 -18.31
N LEU A 618 -7.05 -7.93 -18.47
CA LEU A 618 -5.63 -7.82 -18.78
C LEU A 618 -5.45 -6.90 -19.99
N ARG A 619 -4.64 -5.85 -19.83
CA ARG A 619 -4.33 -4.88 -20.88
C ARG A 619 -2.84 -4.55 -20.85
N ARG A 620 -2.21 -4.71 -22.01
CA ARG A 620 -0.82 -4.32 -22.26
C ARG A 620 -0.76 -3.39 -23.47
N TRP A 621 0.22 -2.51 -23.48
CA TRP A 621 0.48 -1.58 -24.57
C TRP A 621 1.98 -1.29 -24.65
N LYS A 622 2.38 -0.70 -25.77
CA LYS A 622 3.77 -0.31 -26.02
C LYS A 622 3.99 1.14 -25.63
N GLU A 623 4.77 1.34 -24.58
CA GLU A 623 5.27 2.63 -24.11
C GLU A 623 6.69 2.43 -23.53
N PRO A 624 7.70 2.15 -24.38
CA PRO A 624 9.03 1.73 -23.93
C PRO A 624 9.74 2.76 -23.05
N ARG A 625 9.45 4.06 -23.28
CA ARG A 625 9.99 5.15 -22.46
C ARG A 625 9.65 4.99 -20.98
N LEU A 626 8.51 4.38 -20.64
CA LEU A 626 8.10 4.11 -19.26
C LEU A 626 8.17 2.61 -18.94
N GLY A 627 8.97 1.85 -19.68
CA GLY A 627 9.20 0.43 -19.46
C GLY A 627 7.98 -0.46 -19.70
N ARG A 628 6.99 -0.04 -20.49
CA ARG A 628 5.79 -0.85 -20.76
C ARG A 628 5.80 -1.44 -22.15
N HIS A 629 5.63 -2.75 -22.22
CA HIS A 629 5.65 -3.51 -23.48
C HIS A 629 4.40 -4.38 -23.59
N ASP A 630 3.90 -4.53 -24.81
CA ASP A 630 2.83 -5.48 -25.15
C ASP A 630 3.36 -6.85 -25.59
N ASP A 631 4.64 -6.92 -25.93
CA ASP A 631 5.33 -8.10 -26.45
C ASP A 631 6.46 -8.66 -25.55
N TRP A 632 6.78 -7.98 -24.43
CA TRP A 632 7.83 -8.38 -23.48
C TRP A 632 7.38 -8.23 -22.02
N PRO A 633 7.73 -9.11 -21.07
CA PRO A 633 8.58 -10.30 -21.22
C PRO A 633 7.88 -11.41 -22.00
N ILE A 634 8.68 -12.25 -22.65
CA ILE A 634 8.22 -13.45 -23.34
C ILE A 634 8.46 -14.64 -22.40
N SER A 635 7.42 -15.35 -21.98
CA SER A 635 7.57 -16.51 -21.10
C SER A 635 8.27 -17.66 -21.82
N GLY A 636 9.24 -18.30 -21.16
CA GLY A 636 10.26 -19.18 -21.77
C GLY A 636 9.77 -20.44 -22.51
N SER A 637 8.51 -20.85 -22.40
CA SER A 637 7.98 -21.97 -23.21
C SER A 637 7.46 -21.57 -24.60
N ASP A 638 7.27 -20.26 -24.85
CA ASP A 638 6.68 -19.71 -26.08
C ASP A 638 7.60 -18.68 -26.78
N ALA A 639 8.91 -18.70 -26.47
CA ALA A 639 9.90 -17.82 -27.13
C ALA A 639 10.00 -18.04 -28.66
N SER A 640 9.43 -19.14 -29.17
CA SER A 640 9.28 -19.41 -30.61
C SER A 640 7.96 -18.91 -31.21
N ASN A 641 6.98 -18.50 -30.39
CA ASN A 641 5.67 -18.04 -30.85
C ASN A 641 4.96 -17.10 -29.84
N PRO A 642 5.40 -15.82 -29.71
CA PRO A 642 4.81 -14.83 -28.81
C PRO A 642 3.31 -14.55 -29.05
N GLY A 643 2.75 -15.08 -30.14
CA GLY A 643 1.33 -14.99 -30.46
C GLY A 643 0.42 -15.96 -29.71
N ASN A 644 0.88 -16.98 -28.99
CA ASN A 644 -0.01 -18.00 -28.41
C ASN A 644 -0.69 -17.58 -27.10
N LEU A 645 0.03 -17.06 -26.11
CA LEU A 645 -0.62 -16.48 -24.91
C LEU A 645 -1.50 -15.25 -25.24
N LEU A 646 -1.08 -14.44 -26.22
CA LEU A 646 -1.88 -13.32 -26.73
C LEU A 646 -3.05 -13.79 -27.63
N ARG A 647 -2.97 -14.94 -28.30
CA ARG A 647 -4.11 -15.55 -29.04
C ARG A 647 -5.08 -16.24 -28.10
N GLU A 648 -4.62 -16.88 -27.04
CA GLU A 648 -5.50 -17.41 -26.02
C GLU A 648 -6.25 -16.27 -25.33
N GLY A 649 -5.57 -15.21 -24.91
CA GLY A 649 -6.21 -13.98 -24.40
C GLY A 649 -7.14 -13.28 -25.41
N ARG A 650 -6.75 -13.13 -26.69
CA ARG A 650 -7.60 -12.50 -27.74
C ARG A 650 -8.74 -13.40 -28.23
N SER A 651 -8.60 -14.73 -28.17
CA SER A 651 -9.69 -15.66 -28.48
C SER A 651 -10.69 -15.75 -27.34
N MET A 652 -10.23 -15.60 -26.09
CA MET A 652 -11.08 -15.53 -24.90
C MET A 652 -11.81 -14.19 -24.75
N GLN A 653 -11.35 -13.10 -25.37
CA GLN A 653 -12.11 -11.83 -25.46
C GLN A 653 -13.23 -11.84 -26.53
N ARG A 654 -13.28 -12.84 -27.42
CA ARG A 654 -14.31 -12.97 -28.48
C ARG A 654 -15.43 -13.95 -28.15
N ASN A 655 -15.36 -14.65 -27.03
CA ASN A 655 -16.42 -15.47 -26.45
C ASN A 655 -16.88 -14.86 -25.13
#